data_AF-A0A2S7QVR3-F1
#
_entry.id   AF-A0A2S7QVR3-F1
#
_cell.length_a   1.000
_cell.length_b   1.000
_cell.length_c   1.000
_cell.angle_alpha   90.00
_cell.angle_beta   90.00
_cell.angle_gamma   90.00
#
_symmetry.space_group_name_H-M   'P 1'
#
loop_
_entity.id
_entity.type
_entity.pdbx_description
1 polymer ?
#
loop_
_entity_poly.entity_id
_entity_poly.type
_entity_poly.pdbx_seq_one_letter_code
_entity_poly.pdbx_strand_id
1 'polypeptide(L)'
;MDRDSDQEDDSTSILLERREQLTDSLLQSPYDLILYLERAQVHADLGYPDLAAGDSYRALLLCDELADESFEYHEPALETLKARLEEGYPSILRKRETANANGDVTFGVEHMDIDCADEPILKVPKKAALRCYQNLSLSLLLCGCLKSAYEFCSRGLQAAPEDEDLNQVKDYIFNMAKRRLKVEEVDISELPDQGLVRREVYPWNDHEPDRHTKESLNFLNKQLQFVAPKCEVRSVDLPTLVESTIVPDEDGNIPTNKQLGLFARDDISPGETVLEEISVLTVNNRLKDSLCDVCSAPLPPLGEQSTVVGCPDCDDTMFCNEQCLELAQRTYHPAVCEKEVDAISKDPDPKESPNALYLLLLSRSLAMSATQEKHPLDLNEVKFIWGDFLPSASNAVPISHKAGPPPVWTLPFTFASNISTPLHILEKMDIDIFSTLASYDLWIFNTLYAKFRGTASARVDKQSGKPEVAAVHPLWCLANHDCDPNVQWEWGGRMKLWCREERVGGRKGGVKKGEEILNHYCDISLPVQDRREWAEGSLGGWCMCERCRKESGEMEGWEGDDKKKSKKDEYVDGIDGNGNIARLDGHIDPLEDLEDDDFERDAKHMGGMSGSREGADVRVGGDVALARDTDDMSIDEDE
;
A
#
# COMPACT_ATOMS: atom_id res chain seq x y z
N MET A 1 -14.67 12.62 -34.62
CA MET A 1 -13.87 11.72 -33.75
C MET A 1 -14.52 11.63 -32.37
N ASP A 2 -15.79 12.02 -32.24
CA ASP A 2 -16.51 12.11 -30.96
C ASP A 2 -17.58 11.02 -30.79
N ARG A 3 -17.45 9.88 -31.50
CA ARG A 3 -18.42 8.77 -31.41
C ARG A 3 -17.91 7.58 -30.61
N ASP A 4 -16.59 7.40 -30.50
CA ASP A 4 -15.99 6.29 -29.75
C ASP A 4 -15.93 6.61 -28.24
N SER A 5 -15.66 7.88 -27.85
CA SER A 5 -15.67 8.30 -26.44
C SER A 5 -17.05 8.17 -25.79
N ASP A 6 -18.11 8.55 -26.51
CA ASP A 6 -19.48 8.51 -26.00
C ASP A 6 -20.00 7.06 -25.82
N GLN A 7 -19.40 6.08 -26.50
CA GLN A 7 -19.77 4.66 -26.39
C GLN A 7 -19.00 3.95 -25.26
N GLU A 8 -17.73 4.30 -25.03
CA GLU A 8 -16.92 3.77 -23.92
C GLU A 8 -17.46 4.25 -22.55
N ASP A 9 -17.90 5.50 -22.46
CA ASP A 9 -18.52 6.05 -21.25
C ASP A 9 -19.86 5.37 -20.91
N ASP A 10 -20.69 5.06 -21.91
CA ASP A 10 -21.98 4.36 -21.73
C ASP A 10 -21.77 2.90 -21.28
N SER A 11 -20.79 2.21 -21.86
CA SER A 11 -20.42 0.84 -21.46
C SER A 11 -19.90 0.77 -20.01
N THR A 12 -19.05 1.72 -19.61
CA THR A 12 -18.50 1.78 -18.25
C THR A 12 -19.61 2.04 -17.23
N SER A 13 -20.56 2.93 -17.54
CA SER A 13 -21.70 3.21 -16.68
C SER A 13 -22.57 1.96 -16.45
N ILE A 14 -22.84 1.18 -17.49
CA ILE A 14 -23.61 -0.07 -17.39
C ILE A 14 -22.91 -1.09 -16.48
N LEU A 15 -21.59 -1.22 -16.61
CA LEU A 15 -20.79 -2.14 -15.79
C LEU A 15 -20.78 -1.70 -14.31
N LEU A 16 -20.70 -0.40 -14.02
CA LEU A 16 -20.78 0.13 -12.66
C LEU A 16 -22.16 -0.14 -12.02
N GLU A 17 -23.25 0.09 -12.76
CA GLU A 17 -24.60 -0.23 -12.29
C GLU A 17 -24.74 -1.73 -12.01
N ARG A 18 -24.23 -2.58 -12.91
CA ARG A 18 -24.25 -4.04 -12.70
C ARG A 18 -23.42 -4.45 -11.48
N ARG A 19 -22.26 -3.83 -11.25
CA ARG A 19 -21.42 -4.07 -10.06
C ARG A 19 -22.18 -3.71 -8.78
N GLU A 20 -22.89 -2.59 -8.76
CA GLU A 20 -23.71 -2.17 -7.61
C GLU A 20 -24.81 -3.18 -7.32
N GLN A 21 -25.60 -3.58 -8.33
CA GLN A 21 -26.65 -4.59 -8.19
C GLN A 21 -26.14 -5.93 -7.64
N LEU A 22 -24.98 -6.38 -8.12
CA LEU A 22 -24.33 -7.61 -7.64
C LEU A 22 -23.84 -7.48 -6.21
N THR A 23 -23.31 -6.32 -5.84
CA THR A 23 -22.90 -6.02 -4.47
C THR A 23 -24.10 -6.02 -3.53
N ASP A 24 -25.20 -5.35 -3.89
CA ASP A 24 -26.44 -5.35 -3.10
C ASP A 24 -27.02 -6.76 -2.93
N SER A 25 -26.91 -7.58 -3.98
CA SER A 25 -27.34 -8.99 -3.94
C SER A 25 -26.46 -9.82 -3.00
N LEU A 26 -25.14 -9.62 -3.02
CA LEU A 26 -24.21 -10.27 -2.08
C LEU A 26 -24.45 -9.84 -0.63
N LEU A 27 -24.79 -8.56 -0.38
CA LEU A 27 -25.13 -8.11 0.97
C LEU A 27 -26.41 -8.78 1.51
N GLN A 28 -27.32 -9.21 0.62
CA GLN A 28 -28.53 -9.97 0.99
C GLN A 28 -28.28 -11.48 1.05
N SER A 29 -27.34 -11.98 0.25
CA SER A 29 -27.02 -13.41 0.11
C SER A 29 -25.50 -13.64 0.10
N PRO A 30 -24.84 -13.48 1.25
CA PRO A 30 -23.37 -13.41 1.34
C PRO A 30 -22.66 -14.71 0.99
N TYR A 31 -23.34 -15.86 1.08
CA TYR A 31 -22.76 -17.17 0.78
C TYR A 31 -23.05 -17.65 -0.66
N ASP A 32 -23.47 -16.74 -1.56
CA ASP A 32 -23.71 -17.07 -2.97
C ASP A 32 -22.42 -17.00 -3.80
N LEU A 33 -21.82 -18.16 -4.05
CA LEU A 33 -20.62 -18.28 -4.87
C LEU A 33 -20.82 -17.80 -6.32
N ILE A 34 -22.04 -17.89 -6.86
CA ILE A 34 -22.34 -17.50 -8.24
C ILE A 34 -22.33 -15.97 -8.35
N LEU A 35 -22.89 -15.26 -7.36
CA LEU A 35 -22.83 -13.81 -7.32
C LEU A 35 -21.38 -13.30 -7.23
N TYR A 36 -20.52 -13.96 -6.46
CA TYR A 36 -19.09 -13.63 -6.46
C TYR A 36 -18.44 -13.84 -7.83
N LEU A 37 -18.71 -14.95 -8.52
CA LEU A 37 -18.19 -15.19 -9.87
C LEU A 37 -18.71 -14.17 -10.90
N GLU A 38 -20.00 -13.79 -10.81
CA GLU A 38 -20.60 -12.75 -11.65
C GLU A 38 -19.95 -11.38 -11.38
N ARG A 39 -19.70 -11.04 -10.11
CA ARG A 39 -19.06 -9.77 -9.73
C ARG A 39 -17.59 -9.74 -10.11
N ALA A 40 -16.87 -10.87 -9.98
CA ALA A 40 -15.51 -11.02 -10.46
C ALA A 40 -15.39 -10.73 -11.96
N GLN A 41 -16.34 -11.23 -12.76
CA GLN A 41 -16.40 -10.97 -14.19
C GLN A 41 -16.59 -9.47 -14.48
N VAL A 42 -17.52 -8.80 -13.78
CA VAL A 42 -17.73 -7.36 -13.94
C VAL A 42 -16.51 -6.54 -13.51
N HIS A 43 -15.83 -6.92 -12.43
CA HIS A 43 -14.58 -6.28 -12.02
C HIS A 43 -13.48 -6.45 -13.09
N ALA A 44 -13.36 -7.63 -13.70
CA ALA A 44 -12.42 -7.85 -14.80
C ALA A 44 -12.76 -6.97 -16.03
N ASP A 45 -14.05 -6.85 -16.38
CA ASP A 45 -14.53 -6.01 -17.49
C ASP A 45 -14.31 -4.51 -17.24
N LEU A 46 -14.34 -4.09 -15.97
CA LEU A 46 -14.01 -2.73 -15.52
C LEU A 46 -12.48 -2.47 -15.43
N GLY A 47 -11.64 -3.48 -15.70
CA GLY A 47 -10.19 -3.36 -15.60
C GLY A 47 -9.65 -3.37 -14.16
N TYR A 48 -10.31 -4.10 -13.25
CA TYR A 48 -9.87 -4.36 -11.87
C TYR A 48 -9.56 -5.85 -11.66
N PRO A 49 -8.45 -6.36 -12.23
CA PRO A 49 -8.08 -7.78 -12.07
C PRO A 49 -7.83 -8.16 -10.61
N ASP A 50 -7.37 -7.22 -9.79
CA ASP A 50 -7.17 -7.37 -8.35
C ASP A 50 -8.50 -7.72 -7.65
N LEU A 51 -9.55 -6.93 -7.91
CA LEU A 51 -10.87 -7.16 -7.34
C LEU A 51 -11.52 -8.43 -7.88
N ALA A 52 -11.30 -8.74 -9.16
CA ALA A 52 -11.74 -10.00 -9.75
C ALA A 52 -11.07 -11.22 -9.10
N ALA A 53 -9.78 -11.13 -8.75
CA ALA A 53 -9.09 -12.17 -8.01
C ALA A 53 -9.67 -12.34 -6.60
N GLY A 54 -9.97 -11.23 -5.89
CA GLY A 54 -10.58 -11.28 -4.56
C GLY A 54 -11.93 -11.99 -4.52
N ASP A 55 -12.82 -11.65 -5.45
CA ASP A 55 -14.12 -12.29 -5.57
C ASP A 55 -14.01 -13.76 -5.99
N SER A 56 -13.12 -14.07 -6.94
CA SER A 56 -12.88 -15.46 -7.36
C SER A 56 -12.30 -16.32 -6.24
N TYR A 57 -11.51 -15.73 -5.34
CA TYR A 57 -10.99 -16.44 -4.17
C TYR A 57 -12.10 -16.71 -3.14
N ARG A 58 -12.96 -15.74 -2.83
CA ARG A 58 -14.14 -15.98 -1.96
C ARG A 58 -15.07 -17.03 -2.54
N ALA A 59 -15.32 -17.00 -3.85
CA ALA A 59 -16.08 -18.04 -4.53
C ALA A 59 -15.42 -19.42 -4.42
N LEU A 60 -14.09 -19.50 -4.49
CA LEU A 60 -13.35 -20.75 -4.30
C LEU A 60 -13.48 -21.28 -2.87
N LEU A 61 -13.40 -20.41 -1.86
CA LEU A 61 -13.64 -20.79 -0.46
C LEU A 61 -15.04 -21.37 -0.27
N LEU A 62 -16.08 -20.74 -0.84
CA LEU A 62 -17.44 -21.30 -0.82
C LEU A 62 -17.57 -22.63 -1.58
N CYS A 63 -16.76 -22.88 -2.60
CA CYS A 63 -16.70 -24.19 -3.24
C CYS A 63 -16.15 -25.25 -2.28
N ASP A 64 -15.16 -24.90 -1.46
CA ASP A 64 -14.60 -25.79 -0.43
C ASP A 64 -15.62 -26.02 0.71
N GLU A 65 -16.33 -24.98 1.17
CA GLU A 65 -17.46 -25.09 2.11
C GLU A 65 -18.54 -26.05 1.62
N LEU A 66 -18.88 -26.01 0.33
CA LEU A 66 -19.85 -26.94 -0.26
C LEU A 66 -19.33 -28.37 -0.44
N ALA A 67 -18.01 -28.55 -0.45
CA ALA A 67 -17.38 -29.86 -0.62
C ALA A 67 -17.24 -30.63 0.70
N ASP A 68 -17.22 -29.94 1.84
CA ASP A 68 -17.04 -30.54 3.17
C ASP A 68 -18.19 -30.14 4.12
N GLU A 69 -19.04 -31.11 4.48
CA GLU A 69 -20.17 -30.93 5.40
C GLU A 69 -19.75 -30.53 6.83
N SER A 70 -18.47 -30.64 7.16
CA SER A 70 -17.94 -30.26 8.48
C SER A 70 -17.54 -28.79 8.61
N PHE A 71 -17.50 -28.05 7.50
CA PHE A 71 -17.11 -26.64 7.52
C PHE A 71 -18.24 -25.74 8.02
N GLU A 72 -17.86 -24.59 8.59
CA GLU A 72 -18.76 -23.70 9.33
C GLU A 72 -19.90 -23.13 8.47
N TYR A 73 -19.61 -22.84 7.20
CA TYR A 73 -20.54 -22.17 6.28
C TYR A 73 -21.17 -23.14 5.26
N HIS A 74 -21.01 -24.46 5.45
CA HIS A 74 -21.55 -25.48 4.55
C HIS A 74 -23.07 -25.32 4.31
N GLU A 75 -23.86 -25.33 5.39
CA GLU A 75 -25.32 -25.26 5.31
C GLU A 75 -25.83 -23.97 4.64
N PRO A 76 -25.41 -22.75 5.05
CA PRO A 76 -25.89 -21.54 4.39
C PRO A 76 -25.43 -21.45 2.93
N ALA A 77 -24.23 -21.91 2.57
CA ALA A 77 -23.78 -21.98 1.18
C ALA A 77 -24.63 -22.97 0.37
N LEU A 78 -24.96 -24.14 0.93
CA LEU A 78 -25.76 -25.17 0.27
C LEU A 78 -27.21 -24.72 0.04
N GLU A 79 -27.84 -24.09 1.02
CA GLU A 79 -29.18 -23.52 0.89
C GLU A 79 -29.24 -22.44 -0.20
N THR A 80 -28.25 -21.54 -0.19
CA THR A 80 -28.12 -20.48 -1.20
C THR A 80 -27.94 -21.05 -2.60
N LEU A 81 -27.07 -22.05 -2.76
CA LEU A 81 -26.86 -22.71 -4.05
C LEU A 81 -28.14 -23.41 -4.55
N LYS A 82 -28.88 -24.10 -3.68
CA LYS A 82 -30.16 -24.73 -4.05
C LYS A 82 -31.14 -23.68 -4.58
N ALA A 83 -31.33 -22.59 -3.84
CA ALA A 83 -32.21 -21.50 -4.25
C ALA A 83 -31.78 -20.92 -5.61
N ARG A 84 -30.47 -20.69 -5.80
CA ARG A 84 -29.94 -20.16 -7.06
C ARG A 84 -30.19 -21.08 -8.25
N LEU A 85 -30.10 -22.39 -8.06
CA LEU A 85 -30.37 -23.38 -9.12
C LEU A 85 -31.86 -23.52 -9.45
N GLU A 86 -32.76 -23.21 -8.51
CA GLU A 86 -34.21 -23.15 -8.77
C GLU A 86 -34.58 -21.97 -9.70
N GLU A 87 -33.84 -20.86 -9.64
CA GLU A 87 -33.99 -19.72 -10.57
C GLU A 87 -33.49 -20.02 -11.99
N GLY A 88 -32.59 -21.00 -12.12
CA GLY A 88 -32.06 -21.49 -13.39
C GLY A 88 -30.55 -21.70 -13.37
N TYR A 89 -30.04 -22.50 -14.31
CA TYR A 89 -28.60 -22.81 -14.38
C TYR A 89 -27.78 -21.56 -14.75
N PRO A 90 -26.83 -21.10 -13.89
CA PRO A 90 -26.06 -19.87 -14.09
C PRO A 90 -25.28 -19.85 -15.41
N SER A 91 -25.35 -18.73 -16.14
CA SER A 91 -24.65 -18.55 -17.41
C SER A 91 -23.13 -18.59 -17.24
N ILE A 92 -22.61 -18.05 -16.13
CA ILE A 92 -21.18 -17.99 -15.82
C ILE A 92 -20.53 -19.39 -15.71
N LEU A 93 -21.33 -20.42 -15.40
CA LEU A 93 -20.88 -21.81 -15.31
C LEU A 93 -21.05 -22.61 -16.61
N ARG A 94 -21.62 -22.01 -17.67
CA ARG A 94 -21.73 -22.66 -18.98
C ARG A 94 -20.38 -22.64 -19.67
N LYS A 95 -20.09 -23.65 -20.49
CA LYS A 95 -18.83 -23.73 -21.24
C LYS A 95 -18.72 -22.53 -22.18
N ARG A 96 -17.56 -21.87 -22.25
CA ARG A 96 -17.31 -20.83 -23.27
C ARG A 96 -17.17 -21.55 -24.61
N GLU A 97 -17.94 -21.17 -25.62
CA GLU A 97 -17.65 -21.58 -27.00
C GLU A 97 -16.41 -20.81 -27.47
N THR A 98 -15.46 -21.51 -28.09
CA THR A 98 -14.21 -20.91 -28.56
C THR A 98 -14.49 -19.93 -29.71
N ALA A 99 -14.29 -18.64 -29.47
CA ALA A 99 -14.36 -17.62 -30.52
C ALA A 99 -13.16 -17.75 -31.50
N ASN A 100 -13.45 -17.54 -32.79
CA ASN A 100 -12.54 -17.70 -33.93
C ASN A 100 -11.17 -17.02 -33.79
N ALA A 101 -10.13 -17.71 -34.31
CA ALA A 101 -8.81 -17.38 -34.88
C ALA A 101 -8.16 -15.96 -34.85
N ASN A 102 -8.76 -14.92 -34.27
CA ASN A 102 -8.22 -13.55 -34.24
C ASN A 102 -7.67 -13.13 -32.87
N GLY A 103 -7.70 -14.00 -31.85
CA GLY A 103 -6.95 -13.83 -30.62
C GLY A 103 -7.49 -12.78 -29.64
N ASP A 104 -8.60 -12.09 -29.91
CA ASP A 104 -9.24 -11.24 -28.91
C ASP A 104 -9.96 -12.10 -27.87
N VAL A 105 -9.45 -12.06 -26.64
CA VAL A 105 -10.15 -12.52 -25.44
C VAL A 105 -11.27 -11.53 -25.18
N THR A 106 -12.42 -11.76 -25.79
CA THR A 106 -13.65 -11.02 -25.48
C THR A 106 -14.32 -11.68 -24.27
N PHE A 107 -14.78 -10.88 -23.31
CA PHE A 107 -15.69 -11.31 -22.24
C PHE A 107 -17.15 -11.45 -22.74
N GLY A 108 -17.33 -11.74 -24.03
CA GLY A 108 -18.61 -11.81 -24.69
C GLY A 108 -19.32 -13.14 -24.41
N VAL A 109 -20.54 -13.04 -23.88
CA VAL A 109 -21.51 -14.15 -23.87
C VAL A 109 -22.15 -14.21 -25.25
N GLU A 110 -21.74 -15.11 -26.12
CA GLU A 110 -22.57 -15.49 -27.27
C GLU A 110 -22.59 -17.01 -27.56
N HIS A 111 -23.85 -17.49 -27.64
CA HIS A 111 -24.40 -18.78 -28.07
C HIS A 111 -24.42 -20.01 -27.15
N MET A 112 -25.52 -20.77 -27.31
CA MET A 112 -26.23 -21.56 -26.30
C MET A 112 -26.14 -23.06 -26.59
N ASP A 113 -25.62 -23.85 -25.65
CA ASP A 113 -25.98 -25.26 -25.50
C ASP A 113 -27.13 -25.42 -24.49
N ILE A 114 -28.20 -26.11 -24.91
CA ILE A 114 -29.46 -26.31 -24.17
C ILE A 114 -29.40 -27.59 -23.28
N ASP A 115 -28.23 -28.19 -23.06
CA ASP A 115 -28.12 -29.50 -22.41
C ASP A 115 -27.81 -29.46 -20.89
N CYS A 116 -27.85 -28.29 -20.23
CA CYS A 116 -27.42 -28.14 -18.83
C CYS A 116 -28.54 -28.20 -17.76
N ALA A 117 -29.80 -28.45 -18.14
CA ALA A 117 -30.94 -28.32 -17.21
C ALA A 117 -30.99 -29.39 -16.08
N ASP A 118 -30.29 -30.53 -16.24
CA ASP A 118 -30.38 -31.68 -15.33
C ASP A 118 -29.06 -32.04 -14.61
N GLU A 119 -28.15 -31.07 -14.44
CA GLU A 119 -26.88 -31.36 -13.77
C GLU A 119 -27.04 -31.53 -12.25
N PRO A 120 -26.51 -32.62 -11.64
CA PRO A 120 -26.62 -32.81 -10.20
C PRO A 120 -25.96 -31.67 -9.43
N ILE A 121 -26.61 -31.18 -8.37
CA ILE A 121 -26.10 -30.11 -7.49
C ILE A 121 -24.65 -30.34 -7.03
N LEU A 122 -24.28 -31.60 -6.77
CA LEU A 122 -22.93 -32.01 -6.36
C LEU A 122 -21.84 -31.77 -7.41
N LYS A 123 -22.18 -31.52 -8.68
CA LYS A 123 -21.22 -31.19 -9.74
C LYS A 123 -21.01 -29.68 -9.91
N VAL A 124 -21.94 -28.87 -9.43
CA VAL A 124 -21.89 -27.41 -9.58
C VAL A 124 -20.67 -26.80 -8.87
N PRO A 125 -20.34 -27.17 -7.61
CA PRO A 125 -19.14 -26.66 -6.94
C PRO A 125 -17.85 -26.98 -7.70
N LYS A 126 -17.75 -28.16 -8.34
CA LYS A 126 -16.57 -28.54 -9.12
C LYS A 126 -16.38 -27.69 -10.37
N LYS A 127 -17.48 -27.37 -11.07
CA LYS A 127 -17.45 -26.46 -12.23
C LYS A 127 -17.13 -25.03 -11.80
N ALA A 128 -17.73 -24.58 -10.70
CA ALA A 128 -17.45 -23.28 -10.15
C ALA A 128 -15.98 -23.15 -9.69
N ALA A 129 -15.42 -24.16 -9.04
CA ALA A 129 -14.01 -24.20 -8.68
C ALA A 129 -13.09 -24.11 -9.90
N LEU A 130 -13.41 -24.82 -11.00
CA LEU A 130 -12.68 -24.67 -12.26
C LEU A 130 -12.73 -23.23 -12.81
N ARG A 131 -13.90 -22.58 -12.75
CA ARG A 131 -14.03 -21.16 -13.11
C ARG A 131 -13.22 -20.25 -12.19
N CYS A 132 -13.18 -20.54 -10.89
CA CYS A 132 -12.35 -19.80 -9.93
C CYS A 132 -10.87 -19.93 -10.29
N TYR A 133 -10.36 -21.14 -10.60
CA TYR A 133 -8.98 -21.33 -11.02
C TYR A 133 -8.64 -20.54 -12.29
N GLN A 134 -9.51 -20.57 -13.30
CA GLN A 134 -9.34 -19.80 -14.54
C GLN A 134 -9.23 -18.30 -14.25
N ASN A 135 -10.19 -17.75 -13.49
CA ASN A 135 -10.22 -16.33 -13.15
C ASN A 135 -9.03 -15.93 -12.28
N LEU A 136 -8.72 -16.68 -11.22
CA LEU A 136 -7.59 -16.40 -10.32
C LEU A 136 -6.27 -16.38 -11.08
N SER A 137 -6.00 -17.40 -11.91
CA SER A 137 -4.76 -17.49 -12.67
C SER A 137 -4.61 -16.33 -13.65
N LEU A 138 -5.66 -15.97 -14.38
CA LEU A 138 -5.61 -14.86 -15.32
C LEU A 138 -5.51 -13.50 -14.60
N SER A 139 -6.32 -13.28 -13.57
CA SER A 139 -6.31 -12.01 -12.83
C SER A 139 -4.98 -11.77 -12.12
N LEU A 140 -4.42 -12.77 -11.44
CA LEU A 140 -3.12 -12.66 -10.78
C LEU A 140 -1.97 -12.49 -11.78
N LEU A 141 -2.07 -13.12 -12.96
CA LEU A 141 -1.17 -12.87 -14.07
C LEU A 141 -1.21 -11.39 -14.49
N LEU A 142 -2.41 -10.82 -14.67
CA LEU A 142 -2.60 -9.43 -15.05
C LEU A 142 -2.07 -8.46 -13.97
N CYS A 143 -2.23 -8.80 -12.68
CA CYS A 143 -1.62 -8.04 -11.58
C CYS A 143 -0.08 -8.16 -11.52
N GLY A 144 0.52 -9.14 -12.21
CA GLY A 144 1.97 -9.39 -12.19
C GLY A 144 2.44 -10.36 -11.09
N CYS A 145 1.53 -11.04 -10.38
CA CYS A 145 1.80 -12.05 -9.35
C CYS A 145 2.02 -13.43 -9.98
N LEU A 146 3.17 -13.62 -10.64
CA LEU A 146 3.40 -14.78 -11.51
C LEU A 146 3.44 -16.12 -10.76
N LYS A 147 3.99 -16.12 -9.54
CA LYS A 147 4.07 -17.34 -8.71
C LYS A 147 2.68 -17.79 -8.27
N SER A 148 1.89 -16.90 -7.68
CA SER A 148 0.52 -17.18 -7.25
C SER A 148 -0.37 -17.54 -8.46
N ALA A 149 -0.22 -16.84 -9.59
CA ALA A 149 -0.92 -17.18 -10.83
C ALA A 149 -0.63 -18.62 -11.28
N TYR A 150 0.65 -19.03 -11.25
CA TYR A 150 1.09 -20.38 -11.60
C TYR A 150 0.55 -21.45 -10.65
N GLU A 151 0.55 -21.19 -9.35
CA GLU A 151 0.06 -22.13 -8.34
C GLU A 151 -1.43 -22.43 -8.54
N PHE A 152 -2.27 -21.40 -8.69
CA PHE A 152 -3.69 -21.59 -9.01
C PHE A 152 -3.90 -22.25 -10.38
N CYS A 153 -3.07 -21.90 -11.37
CA CYS A 153 -3.17 -22.46 -12.72
C CYS A 153 -2.88 -23.96 -12.70
N SER A 154 -1.86 -24.35 -11.94
CA SER A 154 -1.45 -25.73 -11.77
C SER A 154 -2.50 -26.54 -11.01
N ARG A 155 -3.12 -25.99 -9.97
CA ARG A 155 -4.26 -26.62 -9.27
C ARG A 155 -5.45 -26.83 -10.20
N GLY A 156 -5.79 -25.83 -11.01
CA GLY A 156 -6.84 -25.95 -12.03
C GLY A 156 -6.55 -27.05 -13.05
N LEU A 157 -5.32 -27.11 -13.57
CA LEU A 157 -4.90 -28.15 -14.53
C LEU A 157 -4.82 -29.55 -13.90
N GLN A 158 -4.58 -29.66 -12.60
CA GLN A 158 -4.71 -30.95 -11.90
C GLN A 158 -6.17 -31.43 -11.88
N ALA A 159 -7.13 -30.51 -11.72
CA ALA A 159 -8.55 -30.83 -11.76
C ALA A 159 -9.09 -31.06 -13.19
N ALA A 160 -8.55 -30.33 -14.18
CA ALA A 160 -8.93 -30.40 -15.59
C ALA A 160 -7.70 -30.26 -16.52
N PRO A 161 -6.97 -31.35 -16.81
CA PRO A 161 -5.70 -31.29 -17.57
C PRO A 161 -5.83 -30.77 -19.01
N GLU A 162 -7.00 -30.96 -19.62
CA GLU A 162 -7.28 -30.57 -21.01
C GLU A 162 -7.94 -29.19 -21.12
N ASP A 163 -7.96 -28.39 -20.04
CA ASP A 163 -8.55 -27.06 -20.05
C ASP A 163 -7.71 -26.09 -20.89
N GLU A 164 -8.27 -25.62 -22.01
CA GLU A 164 -7.56 -24.77 -22.98
C GLU A 164 -7.20 -23.40 -22.39
N ASP A 165 -8.12 -22.79 -21.63
CA ASP A 165 -7.93 -21.47 -21.01
C ASP A 165 -6.75 -21.50 -20.02
N LEU A 166 -6.72 -22.50 -19.12
CA LEU A 166 -5.61 -22.64 -18.17
C LEU A 166 -4.28 -22.97 -18.83
N ASN A 167 -4.26 -23.81 -19.87
CA ASN A 167 -3.03 -24.08 -20.62
C ASN A 167 -2.51 -22.80 -21.31
N GLN A 168 -3.41 -21.98 -21.86
CA GLN A 168 -3.04 -20.70 -22.44
C GLN A 168 -2.50 -19.71 -21.40
N VAL A 169 -3.15 -19.60 -20.23
CA VAL A 169 -2.67 -18.78 -19.11
C VAL A 169 -1.30 -19.23 -18.64
N LYS A 170 -1.07 -20.54 -18.53
CA LYS A 170 0.24 -21.12 -18.19
C LYS A 170 1.33 -20.67 -19.16
N ASP A 171 1.05 -20.72 -20.46
CA ASP A 171 2.00 -20.24 -21.48
C ASP A 171 2.29 -18.74 -21.33
N TYR A 172 1.27 -17.92 -21.03
CA TYR A 172 1.46 -16.49 -20.77
C TYR A 172 2.31 -16.22 -19.51
N ILE A 173 2.09 -16.97 -18.42
CA ILE A 173 2.91 -16.88 -17.20
C ILE A 173 4.39 -17.11 -17.55
N PHE A 174 4.71 -18.19 -18.27
CA PHE A 174 6.09 -18.48 -18.64
C PHE A 174 6.68 -17.43 -19.59
N ASN A 175 5.91 -16.94 -20.57
CA ASN A 175 6.37 -15.91 -21.48
C ASN A 175 6.68 -14.59 -20.76
N MET A 176 5.84 -14.20 -19.79
CA MET A 176 6.09 -13.00 -18.99
C MET A 176 7.25 -13.19 -18.01
N ALA A 177 7.38 -14.36 -17.38
CA ALA A 177 8.50 -14.68 -16.50
C ALA A 177 9.84 -14.62 -17.24
N LYS A 178 9.94 -15.18 -18.46
CA LYS A 178 11.16 -15.10 -19.29
C LYS A 178 11.57 -13.67 -19.58
N ARG A 179 10.60 -12.80 -19.89
CA ARG A 179 10.85 -11.38 -20.15
C ARG A 179 11.32 -10.66 -18.88
N ARG A 180 10.59 -10.83 -17.77
CA ARG A 180 10.84 -10.14 -16.50
C ARG A 180 12.16 -10.55 -15.85
N LEU A 181 12.49 -11.85 -15.89
CA LEU A 181 13.73 -12.39 -15.32
C LEU A 181 14.92 -12.36 -16.30
N LYS A 182 14.69 -11.97 -17.56
CA LYS A 182 15.71 -11.97 -18.64
C LYS A 182 16.40 -13.36 -18.80
N VAL A 183 15.61 -14.46 -18.71
CA VAL A 183 16.09 -15.86 -18.82
C VAL A 183 15.38 -16.65 -19.93
N GLU A 184 16.03 -17.69 -20.47
CA GLU A 184 15.44 -18.58 -21.49
C GLU A 184 14.58 -19.71 -20.90
N GLU A 185 14.99 -20.23 -19.74
CA GLU A 185 14.30 -21.25 -18.95
C GLU A 185 13.92 -20.66 -17.59
N VAL A 186 12.68 -20.89 -17.18
CA VAL A 186 12.12 -20.32 -15.94
C VAL A 186 12.12 -21.41 -14.88
N ASP A 187 12.81 -21.16 -13.78
CA ASP A 187 12.64 -21.93 -12.55
C ASP A 187 11.34 -21.46 -11.86
N ILE A 188 10.45 -22.42 -11.57
CA ILE A 188 9.16 -22.14 -10.90
C ILE A 188 9.38 -21.56 -9.50
N SER A 189 10.46 -21.97 -8.82
CA SER A 189 10.77 -21.48 -7.47
C SER A 189 11.21 -20.01 -7.43
N GLU A 190 11.69 -19.50 -8.57
CA GLU A 190 12.16 -18.12 -8.76
C GLU A 190 11.11 -17.21 -9.40
N LEU A 191 9.86 -17.68 -9.57
CA LEU A 191 8.79 -16.85 -10.10
C LEU A 191 8.54 -15.64 -9.18
N PRO A 192 8.55 -14.41 -9.70
CA PRO A 192 8.23 -13.22 -8.91
C PRO A 192 6.74 -13.20 -8.59
N ASP A 193 6.41 -12.78 -7.36
CA ASP A 193 5.01 -12.69 -6.93
C ASP A 193 4.54 -11.26 -6.64
N GLN A 194 5.48 -10.31 -6.65
CA GLN A 194 5.16 -8.90 -6.46
C GLN A 194 4.65 -8.28 -7.75
N GLY A 195 3.41 -7.81 -7.69
CA GLY A 195 2.69 -7.12 -8.73
C GLY A 195 2.39 -5.66 -8.40
N LEU A 196 1.72 -4.99 -9.33
CA LEU A 196 1.22 -3.62 -9.17
C LEU A 196 -0.23 -3.57 -9.62
N VAL A 197 -1.04 -2.75 -8.95
CA VAL A 197 -2.45 -2.54 -9.28
C VAL A 197 -2.79 -1.06 -9.22
N ARG A 198 -4.02 -0.72 -9.63
CA ARG A 198 -4.52 0.65 -9.67
C ARG A 198 -4.48 1.28 -8.28
N ARG A 199 -4.00 2.53 -8.22
CA ARG A 199 -4.04 3.36 -7.01
C ARG A 199 -4.94 4.55 -7.28
N GLU A 200 -6.22 4.42 -6.98
CA GLU A 200 -7.22 5.47 -7.23
C GLU A 200 -8.33 5.48 -6.20
N VAL A 201 -9.13 6.55 -6.22
CA VAL A 201 -10.42 6.56 -5.55
C VAL A 201 -11.39 5.77 -6.41
N TYR A 202 -11.73 4.55 -5.98
CA TYR A 202 -12.70 3.71 -6.68
C TYR A 202 -14.03 4.47 -6.90
N PRO A 203 -14.69 4.35 -8.06
CA PRO A 203 -15.90 5.12 -8.37
C PRO A 203 -17.07 4.93 -7.38
N TRP A 204 -17.10 3.80 -6.69
CA TRP A 204 -18.11 3.46 -5.68
C TRP A 204 -17.63 3.68 -4.24
N ASN A 205 -16.47 4.32 -4.03
CA ASN A 205 -15.99 4.67 -2.70
C ASN A 205 -16.66 5.96 -2.21
N ASP A 206 -17.66 5.81 -1.34
CA ASP A 206 -18.40 6.88 -0.69
C ASP A 206 -17.80 7.32 0.66
N HIS A 207 -16.70 6.69 1.09
CA HIS A 207 -16.02 7.00 2.34
C HIS A 207 -14.89 8.04 2.19
N GLU A 208 -14.35 8.22 0.99
CA GLU A 208 -13.27 9.18 0.75
C GLU A 208 -13.78 10.63 0.87
N PRO A 209 -13.31 11.42 1.85
CA PRO A 209 -13.82 12.76 2.06
C PRO A 209 -13.17 13.77 1.10
N ASP A 210 -13.91 14.82 0.73
CA ASP A 210 -13.27 16.05 0.30
C ASP A 210 -12.62 16.73 1.52
N ARG A 211 -11.28 16.60 1.58
CA ARG A 211 -10.41 17.10 2.65
C ARG A 211 -10.41 18.63 2.75
N HIS A 212 -10.86 19.34 1.72
CA HIS A 212 -10.82 20.80 1.63
C HIS A 212 -12.13 21.49 2.00
N THR A 213 -13.19 20.72 2.28
CA THR A 213 -14.46 21.27 2.76
C THR A 213 -14.31 21.93 4.13
N LYS A 214 -15.21 22.86 4.45
CA LYS A 214 -15.21 23.53 5.76
C LYS A 214 -15.48 22.54 6.87
N GLU A 215 -16.31 21.54 6.60
CA GLU A 215 -16.68 20.46 7.51
C GLU A 215 -15.44 19.62 7.87
N SER A 216 -14.69 19.16 6.87
CA SER A 216 -13.42 18.43 7.05
C SER A 216 -12.39 19.26 7.82
N LEU A 217 -12.18 20.52 7.42
CA LEU A 217 -11.24 21.42 8.10
C LEU A 217 -11.64 21.69 9.55
N ASN A 218 -12.92 21.89 9.84
CA ASN A 218 -13.42 22.09 11.21
C ASN A 218 -13.22 20.83 12.06
N PHE A 219 -13.46 19.65 11.49
CA PHE A 219 -13.22 18.39 12.17
C PHE A 219 -11.73 18.24 12.52
N LEU A 220 -10.84 18.41 11.53
CA LEU A 220 -9.39 18.30 11.73
C LEU A 220 -8.88 19.32 12.75
N ASN A 221 -9.30 20.58 12.65
CA ASN A 221 -8.93 21.62 13.61
C ASN A 221 -9.40 21.32 15.04
N LYS A 222 -10.57 20.67 15.19
CA LYS A 222 -11.07 20.24 16.51
C LYS A 222 -10.20 19.12 17.10
N GLN A 223 -9.75 18.17 16.30
CA GLN A 223 -8.81 17.12 16.74
C GLN A 223 -7.44 17.73 17.07
N LEU A 224 -6.94 18.61 16.19
CA LEU A 224 -5.65 19.26 16.32
C LEU A 224 -5.52 20.08 17.62
N GLN A 225 -6.60 20.68 18.11
CA GLN A 225 -6.56 21.50 19.33
C GLN A 225 -6.04 20.74 20.56
N PHE A 226 -6.21 19.42 20.62
CA PHE A 226 -5.75 18.61 21.75
C PHE A 226 -4.25 18.31 21.73
N VAL A 227 -3.63 18.30 20.54
CA VAL A 227 -2.22 17.92 20.35
C VAL A 227 -1.32 19.07 19.93
N ALA A 228 -1.87 20.11 19.28
CA ALA A 228 -1.17 21.27 18.74
C ALA A 228 -2.02 22.54 18.88
N PRO A 229 -2.24 23.05 20.11
CA PRO A 229 -3.22 24.09 20.39
C PRO A 229 -2.90 25.45 19.75
N LYS A 230 -1.66 25.69 19.32
CA LYS A 230 -1.22 26.91 18.61
C LYS A 230 -1.27 26.78 17.10
N CYS A 231 -1.75 25.66 16.57
CA CYS A 231 -1.81 25.41 15.14
C CYS A 231 -3.25 25.33 14.64
N GLU A 232 -3.41 25.46 13.33
CA GLU A 232 -4.65 25.22 12.62
C GLU A 232 -4.38 24.57 11.25
N VAL A 233 -5.28 23.73 10.78
CA VAL A 233 -5.23 23.12 9.46
C VAL A 233 -5.90 24.04 8.45
N ARG A 234 -5.25 24.29 7.32
CA ARG A 234 -5.80 25.08 6.20
C ARG A 234 -5.55 24.36 4.87
N SER A 235 -6.32 24.72 3.85
CA SER A 235 -5.97 24.36 2.47
C SER A 235 -4.92 25.33 1.94
N VAL A 236 -3.94 24.80 1.21
CA VAL A 236 -2.84 25.54 0.59
C VAL A 236 -2.62 25.01 -0.83
N ASP A 237 -2.32 25.89 -1.77
CA ASP A 237 -1.94 25.49 -3.12
C ASP A 237 -0.41 25.33 -3.16
N LEU A 238 0.05 24.11 -3.44
CA LEU A 238 1.47 23.76 -3.55
C LEU A 238 1.81 23.45 -5.01
N PRO A 239 3.08 23.59 -5.43
CA PRO A 239 3.50 23.14 -6.75
C PRO A 239 3.15 21.66 -6.98
N THR A 240 2.60 21.36 -8.16
CA THR A 240 2.44 19.97 -8.62
C THR A 240 3.82 19.41 -8.86
N LEU A 241 4.20 18.37 -8.14
CA LEU A 241 5.53 17.80 -8.23
C LEU A 241 5.60 16.80 -9.39
N VAL A 242 6.74 16.75 -10.06
CA VAL A 242 7.06 15.81 -11.15
C VAL A 242 8.53 15.39 -11.00
N GLU A 243 8.92 14.30 -11.66
CA GLU A 243 10.28 13.73 -11.64
C GLU A 243 11.26 14.50 -12.55
N SER A 244 11.05 15.80 -12.70
CA SER A 244 11.87 16.67 -13.56
C SER A 244 11.72 18.13 -13.18
N THR A 245 12.61 18.97 -13.71
CA THR A 245 12.50 20.42 -13.54
C THR A 245 11.26 20.94 -14.26
N ILE A 246 10.34 21.54 -13.50
CA ILE A 246 9.13 22.15 -14.06
C ILE A 246 9.51 23.45 -14.77
N VAL A 247 9.25 23.50 -16.08
CA VAL A 247 9.33 24.74 -16.84
C VAL A 247 8.03 25.53 -16.60
N PRO A 248 8.10 26.77 -16.11
CA PRO A 248 6.92 27.62 -15.98
C PRO A 248 6.20 27.79 -17.32
N ASP A 249 4.89 28.02 -17.30
CA ASP A 249 4.13 28.33 -18.52
C ASP A 249 4.57 29.66 -19.16
N GLU A 250 3.99 30.01 -20.32
CA GLU A 250 4.32 31.26 -21.04
C GLU A 250 4.11 32.53 -20.20
N ASP A 251 3.25 32.47 -19.17
CA ASP A 251 2.96 33.54 -18.22
C ASP A 251 3.83 33.48 -16.94
N GLY A 252 4.70 32.47 -16.83
CA GLY A 252 5.61 32.27 -15.69
C GLY A 252 4.98 31.54 -14.49
N ASN A 253 3.81 30.93 -14.64
CA ASN A 253 3.14 30.18 -13.57
C ASN A 253 3.63 28.74 -13.52
N ILE A 254 3.67 28.19 -12.30
CA ILE A 254 3.95 26.78 -12.03
C ILE A 254 2.61 26.10 -11.73
N PRO A 255 2.30 24.93 -12.33
CA PRO A 255 1.10 24.19 -12.01
C PRO A 255 1.03 23.88 -10.52
N THR A 256 -0.13 24.10 -9.88
CA THR A 256 -0.34 23.85 -8.45
C THR A 256 -1.43 22.82 -8.21
N ASN A 257 -1.30 22.06 -7.13
CA ASN A 257 -2.34 21.21 -6.59
C ASN A 257 -2.76 21.71 -5.20
N LYS A 258 -4.00 21.43 -4.82
CA LYS A 258 -4.50 21.81 -3.49
C LYS A 258 -4.13 20.73 -2.49
N GLN A 259 -3.50 21.13 -1.40
CA GLN A 259 -3.10 20.26 -0.29
C GLN A 259 -3.59 20.82 1.04
N LEU A 260 -3.49 20.02 2.09
CA LEU A 260 -3.63 20.51 3.46
C LEU A 260 -2.27 20.95 3.98
N GLY A 261 -2.27 21.97 4.84
CA GLY A 261 -1.08 22.45 5.53
C GLY A 261 -1.41 22.83 6.98
N LEU A 262 -0.40 22.73 7.83
CA LEU A 262 -0.48 23.15 9.23
C LEU A 262 0.04 24.58 9.36
N PHE A 263 -0.71 25.49 9.99
CA PHE A 263 -0.37 26.90 10.12
C PHE A 263 -0.37 27.34 11.57
N ALA A 264 0.51 28.28 11.92
CA ALA A 264 0.54 28.89 13.24
C ALA A 264 -0.65 29.84 13.44
N ARG A 265 -1.45 29.60 14.48
CA ARG A 265 -2.52 30.50 14.93
C ARG A 265 -1.98 31.62 15.83
N ASP A 266 -0.89 31.34 16.52
CA ASP A 266 -0.20 32.19 17.48
C ASP A 266 1.32 32.11 17.24
N ASP A 267 2.08 33.11 17.69
CA ASP A 267 3.55 33.05 17.61
C ASP A 267 4.10 31.85 18.41
N ILE A 268 5.06 31.15 17.80
CA ILE A 268 5.76 29.98 18.36
C ILE A 268 7.23 30.34 18.54
N SER A 269 7.73 30.18 19.75
CA SER A 269 9.11 30.52 20.10
C SER A 269 10.09 29.44 19.63
N PRO A 270 11.35 29.79 19.35
CA PRO A 270 12.39 28.78 19.11
C PRO A 270 12.47 27.79 20.28
N GLY A 271 12.56 26.49 19.99
CA GLY A 271 12.57 25.41 20.99
C GLY A 271 11.19 25.04 21.55
N GLU A 272 10.12 25.79 21.24
CA GLU A 272 8.78 25.51 21.74
C GLU A 272 8.18 24.27 21.07
N THR A 273 7.53 23.41 21.86
CA THR A 273 6.77 22.25 21.34
C THR A 273 5.55 22.74 20.56
N VAL A 274 5.40 22.22 19.35
CA VAL A 274 4.34 22.61 18.40
C VAL A 274 3.22 21.57 18.40
N LEU A 275 3.58 20.28 18.36
CA LEU A 275 2.65 19.15 18.31
C LEU A 275 3.22 17.96 19.10
N GLU A 276 2.36 17.29 19.88
CA GLU A 276 2.65 15.99 20.51
C GLU A 276 1.47 15.03 20.26
N GLU A 277 1.69 13.99 19.46
CA GLU A 277 0.65 13.05 19.03
C GLU A 277 1.01 11.61 19.42
N ILE A 278 0.02 10.86 19.91
CA ILE A 278 0.11 9.41 20.13
C ILE A 278 -0.66 8.74 18.99
N SER A 279 -0.01 7.82 18.28
CA SER A 279 -0.70 6.99 17.29
C SER A 279 -1.02 5.61 17.85
N VAL A 280 -2.30 5.25 17.80
CA VAL A 280 -2.79 3.90 18.11
C VAL A 280 -2.63 2.96 16.93
N LEU A 281 -2.64 3.50 15.72
CA LEU A 281 -2.34 2.79 14.49
C LEU A 281 -0.82 2.68 14.34
N THR A 282 -0.21 1.98 15.30
CA THR A 282 1.22 1.70 15.39
C THR A 282 1.42 0.19 15.48
N VAL A 283 2.39 -0.32 14.72
CA VAL A 283 2.74 -1.74 14.67
C VAL A 283 4.24 -1.92 14.63
N ASN A 284 4.71 -3.08 15.07
CA ASN A 284 6.11 -3.50 14.93
C ASN A 284 6.17 -4.88 14.29
N ASN A 285 7.28 -5.21 13.62
CA ASN A 285 7.46 -6.50 12.95
C ASN A 285 8.20 -7.55 13.79
N ARG A 286 8.51 -7.25 15.06
CA ARG A 286 9.22 -8.18 15.96
C ARG A 286 8.26 -9.04 16.76
N LEU A 287 8.54 -10.33 16.81
CA LEU A 287 7.85 -11.24 17.72
C LEU A 287 8.51 -11.19 19.10
N LYS A 288 7.72 -11.01 20.17
CA LYS A 288 8.16 -11.13 21.58
C LYS A 288 9.26 -10.14 22.01
N ASP A 289 9.35 -8.97 21.39
CA ASP A 289 10.22 -7.89 21.88
C ASP A 289 9.57 -7.17 23.08
N SER A 290 10.38 -6.53 23.92
CA SER A 290 9.93 -5.77 25.10
C SER A 290 9.40 -4.38 24.70
N LEU A 291 8.41 -4.36 23.80
CA LEU A 291 7.75 -3.15 23.30
C LEU A 291 6.31 -3.07 23.79
N CYS A 292 5.85 -1.84 24.04
CA CYS A 292 4.43 -1.57 24.29
C CYS A 292 3.60 -1.87 23.05
N ASP A 293 2.52 -2.64 23.19
CA ASP A 293 1.67 -3.02 22.06
C ASP A 293 0.92 -1.84 21.40
N VAL A 294 0.71 -0.72 22.12
CA VAL A 294 0.07 0.48 21.56
C VAL A 294 1.04 1.38 20.82
N CYS A 295 2.15 1.75 21.46
CA CYS A 295 3.01 2.81 20.95
C CYS A 295 4.37 2.30 20.42
N SER A 296 4.63 0.99 20.57
CA SER A 296 5.91 0.35 20.20
C SER A 296 7.14 1.04 20.80
N ALA A 297 6.98 1.71 21.95
CA ALA A 297 8.07 2.19 22.78
C ALA A 297 8.61 1.03 23.64
N PRO A 298 9.92 1.00 23.94
CA PRO A 298 10.47 0.05 24.90
C PRO A 298 9.72 0.10 26.23
N LEU A 299 9.35 -1.07 26.75
CA LEU A 299 8.71 -1.19 28.05
C LEU A 299 9.66 -0.69 29.15
N PRO A 300 9.16 0.07 30.15
CA PRO A 300 9.95 0.43 31.32
C PRO A 300 10.53 -0.80 32.03
N PRO A 301 11.72 -0.71 32.65
CA PRO A 301 12.29 -1.80 33.42
C PRO A 301 11.33 -2.32 34.49
N LEU A 302 11.28 -3.65 34.67
CA LEU A 302 10.49 -4.29 35.71
C LEU A 302 11.15 -4.02 37.08
N GLY A 303 10.40 -3.43 38.01
CA GLY A 303 10.86 -3.04 39.34
C GLY A 303 9.73 -2.38 40.14
N GLU A 304 9.98 -1.97 41.38
CA GLU A 304 8.96 -1.40 42.28
C GLU A 304 8.27 -0.12 41.74
N GLN A 305 8.90 0.57 40.79
CA GLN A 305 8.37 1.77 40.13
C GLN A 305 7.94 1.52 38.68
N SER A 306 7.85 0.26 38.25
CA SER A 306 7.42 -0.05 36.89
C SER A 306 5.97 0.40 36.68
N THR A 307 5.74 1.03 35.54
CA THR A 307 4.40 1.41 35.08
C THR A 307 3.84 0.40 34.10
N VAL A 308 4.59 -0.68 33.79
CA VAL A 308 4.14 -1.72 32.86
C VAL A 308 2.88 -2.39 33.42
N VAL A 309 1.87 -2.49 32.57
CA VAL A 309 0.60 -3.16 32.87
C VAL A 309 0.30 -4.15 31.75
N GLY A 310 -0.18 -5.33 32.11
CA GLY A 310 -0.65 -6.34 31.16
C GLY A 310 -2.16 -6.22 30.92
N CYS A 311 -2.65 -6.86 29.86
CA CYS A 311 -4.07 -7.11 29.74
C CYS A 311 -4.55 -8.01 30.90
N PRO A 312 -5.70 -7.75 31.54
CA PRO A 312 -6.23 -8.62 32.58
C PRO A 312 -6.75 -9.96 32.05
N ASP A 313 -7.06 -10.02 30.74
CA ASP A 313 -7.73 -11.15 30.11
C ASP A 313 -6.78 -12.02 29.26
N CYS A 314 -5.56 -11.54 28.93
CA CYS A 314 -4.57 -12.34 28.21
C CYS A 314 -3.15 -12.14 28.77
N ASP A 315 -2.34 -13.20 28.76
CA ASP A 315 -1.02 -13.21 29.40
C ASP A 315 0.11 -12.61 28.54
N ASP A 316 -0.13 -12.38 27.26
CA ASP A 316 0.92 -12.10 26.27
C ASP A 316 1.11 -10.62 25.92
N THR A 317 0.12 -9.76 26.20
CA THR A 317 0.12 -8.36 25.74
C THR A 317 0.45 -7.39 26.86
N MET A 318 1.53 -6.62 26.66
CA MET A 318 2.06 -5.69 27.64
C MET A 318 2.01 -4.24 27.14
N PHE A 319 1.68 -3.33 28.05
CA PHE A 319 1.57 -1.89 27.81
C PHE A 319 2.52 -1.12 28.72
N CYS A 320 3.05 0.00 28.24
CA CYS A 320 4.01 0.79 29.03
C CYS A 320 3.38 1.53 30.22
N ASN A 321 2.05 1.70 30.24
CA ASN A 321 1.27 2.31 31.33
C ASN A 321 -0.24 2.10 31.11
N GLU A 322 -1.02 2.43 32.15
CA GLU A 322 -2.49 2.37 32.16
C GLU A 322 -3.13 3.13 30.99
N GLN A 323 -2.55 4.26 30.55
CA GLN A 323 -3.11 5.03 29.44
C GLN A 323 -3.03 4.25 28.13
N CYS A 324 -1.96 3.49 27.89
CA CYS A 324 -1.85 2.62 26.73
C CYS A 324 -2.82 1.44 26.85
N LEU A 325 -2.96 0.82 28.02
CA LEU A 325 -3.96 -0.23 28.23
C LEU A 325 -5.38 0.27 27.92
N GLU A 326 -5.80 1.40 28.51
CA GLU A 326 -7.11 2.00 28.26
C GLU A 326 -7.33 2.34 26.77
N LEU A 327 -6.27 2.83 26.11
CA LEU A 327 -6.32 3.16 24.70
C LEU A 327 -6.51 1.90 23.86
N ALA A 328 -5.74 0.85 24.11
CA ALA A 328 -5.84 -0.44 23.43
C ALA A 328 -7.24 -1.05 23.58
N GLN A 329 -7.74 -1.10 24.82
CA GLN A 329 -9.06 -1.64 25.16
C GLN A 329 -10.20 -0.91 24.45
N ARG A 330 -10.09 0.41 24.29
CA ARG A 330 -11.12 1.18 23.58
C ARG A 330 -11.03 1.04 22.06
N THR A 331 -9.86 0.72 21.52
CA THR A 331 -9.59 0.98 20.10
C THR A 331 -9.37 -0.23 19.25
N TYR A 332 -8.72 -1.32 19.71
CA TYR A 332 -8.44 -2.50 18.87
C TYR A 332 -8.30 -3.82 19.65
N HIS A 333 -7.86 -3.78 20.91
CA HIS A 333 -7.44 -4.99 21.62
C HIS A 333 -8.55 -6.02 21.82
N PRO A 334 -9.82 -5.65 22.11
CA PRO A 334 -10.93 -6.61 22.22
C PRO A 334 -11.10 -7.50 20.98
N ALA A 335 -10.76 -7.01 19.79
CA ALA A 335 -10.86 -7.79 18.56
C ALA A 335 -9.75 -8.85 18.40
N VAL A 336 -8.61 -8.68 19.09
CA VAL A 336 -7.40 -9.53 18.91
C VAL A 336 -6.96 -10.25 20.18
N CYS A 337 -7.56 -9.94 21.33
CA CYS A 337 -7.24 -10.53 22.64
C CYS A 337 -7.40 -12.06 22.61
N GLU A 338 -6.35 -12.79 22.99
CA GLU A 338 -6.27 -14.27 22.97
C GLU A 338 -6.42 -14.93 21.58
N LYS A 339 -6.39 -14.17 20.47
CA LYS A 339 -6.64 -14.71 19.12
C LYS A 339 -5.36 -14.98 18.31
N GLU A 340 -4.19 -14.77 18.90
CA GLU A 340 -2.86 -14.93 18.28
C GLU A 340 -2.68 -14.20 16.93
N VAL A 341 -3.52 -13.19 16.64
CA VAL A 341 -3.46 -12.40 15.40
C VAL A 341 -2.10 -11.70 15.28
N ASP A 342 -1.53 -11.31 16.43
CA ASP A 342 -0.24 -10.62 16.52
C ASP A 342 0.95 -11.48 16.08
N ALA A 343 0.80 -12.80 15.91
CA ALA A 343 1.85 -13.67 15.37
C ALA A 343 1.90 -13.66 13.84
N ILE A 344 0.83 -13.23 13.17
CA ILE A 344 0.73 -13.22 11.71
C ILE A 344 1.69 -12.16 11.16
N SER A 345 2.55 -12.58 10.23
CA SER A 345 3.50 -11.70 9.52
C SER A 345 4.52 -10.98 10.41
N LYS A 346 4.79 -11.49 11.62
CA LYS A 346 5.97 -11.12 12.43
C LYS A 346 7.20 -11.88 11.97
N ASP A 347 8.37 -11.28 12.20
CA ASP A 347 9.69 -11.77 11.79
C ASP A 347 9.72 -12.22 10.30
N PRO A 348 9.26 -11.35 9.37
CA PRO A 348 9.22 -11.69 7.95
C PRO A 348 10.62 -11.93 7.39
N ASP A 349 10.70 -12.58 6.23
CA ASP A 349 11.93 -12.56 5.44
C ASP A 349 12.40 -11.10 5.30
N PRO A 350 13.70 -10.80 5.49
CA PRO A 350 14.32 -9.53 5.11
C PRO A 350 13.75 -8.85 3.87
N LYS A 351 13.46 -9.63 2.81
CA LYS A 351 12.90 -9.14 1.55
C LYS A 351 11.42 -8.73 1.69
N GLU A 352 10.67 -9.31 2.59
CA GLU A 352 9.26 -8.98 2.76
C GLU A 352 9.02 -7.91 3.84
N SER A 353 10.06 -7.57 4.60
CA SER A 353 10.01 -6.69 5.76
C SER A 353 9.30 -5.34 5.53
N PRO A 354 9.48 -4.64 4.39
CA PRO A 354 8.73 -3.42 4.12
C PRO A 354 7.23 -3.66 3.92
N ASN A 355 6.86 -4.67 3.13
CA ASN A 355 5.47 -5.00 2.86
C ASN A 355 4.75 -5.57 4.09
N ALA A 356 5.48 -6.25 4.98
CA ALA A 356 4.95 -6.80 6.22
C ALA A 356 4.44 -5.70 7.17
N LEU A 357 5.14 -4.58 7.30
CA LEU A 357 4.68 -3.48 8.15
C LEU A 357 3.35 -2.88 7.67
N TYR A 358 3.15 -2.77 6.35
CA TYR A 358 1.87 -2.32 5.80
C TYR A 358 0.74 -3.32 6.06
N LEU A 359 1.00 -4.61 5.94
CA LEU A 359 0.02 -5.65 6.28
C LEU A 359 -0.33 -5.63 7.77
N LEU A 360 0.64 -5.37 8.64
CA LEU A 360 0.40 -5.19 10.08
C LEU A 360 -0.44 -3.93 10.35
N LEU A 361 -0.20 -2.81 9.65
CA LEU A 361 -1.04 -1.61 9.74
C LEU A 361 -2.48 -1.89 9.27
N LEU A 362 -2.65 -2.69 8.21
CA LEU A 362 -3.97 -3.16 7.79
C LEU A 362 -4.62 -3.99 8.90
N SER A 363 -3.92 -5.00 9.43
CA SER A 363 -4.39 -5.84 10.55
C SER A 363 -4.87 -4.99 11.74
N ARG A 364 -4.05 -4.03 12.17
CA ARG A 364 -4.38 -3.10 13.26
C ARG A 364 -5.61 -2.27 12.93
N SER A 365 -5.77 -1.79 11.69
CA SER A 365 -6.95 -1.04 11.25
C SER A 365 -8.22 -1.90 11.22
N LEU A 366 -8.12 -3.17 10.83
CA LEU A 366 -9.25 -4.11 10.86
C LEU A 366 -9.68 -4.41 12.30
N ALA A 367 -8.73 -4.68 13.19
CA ALA A 367 -8.99 -4.83 14.62
C ALA A 367 -9.61 -3.56 15.23
N MET A 368 -9.15 -2.39 14.77
CA MET A 368 -9.72 -1.11 15.19
C MET A 368 -11.16 -0.93 14.74
N SER A 369 -11.43 -1.25 13.47
CA SER A 369 -12.77 -1.23 12.88
C SER A 369 -13.72 -2.13 13.64
N ALA A 370 -13.30 -3.37 13.95
CA ALA A 370 -14.11 -4.34 14.66
C ALA A 370 -14.42 -3.89 16.10
N THR A 371 -13.41 -3.42 16.84
CA THR A 371 -13.56 -2.97 18.23
C THR A 371 -14.43 -1.72 18.35
N GLN A 372 -14.29 -0.78 17.41
CA GLN A 372 -15.01 0.49 17.42
C GLN A 372 -16.35 0.43 16.68
N GLU A 373 -16.71 -0.73 16.11
CA GLU A 373 -17.91 -0.93 15.28
C GLU A 373 -18.04 0.14 14.19
N LYS A 374 -16.93 0.41 13.49
CA LYS A 374 -16.82 1.48 12.50
C LYS A 374 -16.25 0.94 11.20
N HIS A 375 -16.77 1.42 10.06
CA HIS A 375 -16.18 1.08 8.77
C HIS A 375 -14.67 1.42 8.75
N PRO A 376 -13.78 0.56 8.20
CA PRO A 376 -12.34 0.79 8.28
C PRO A 376 -11.90 2.13 7.69
N LEU A 377 -12.48 2.56 6.56
CA LEU A 377 -12.14 3.85 5.92
C LEU A 377 -12.66 5.07 6.70
N ASP A 378 -13.55 4.86 7.66
CA ASP A 378 -14.06 5.93 8.52
C ASP A 378 -13.26 6.12 9.81
N LEU A 379 -12.29 5.25 10.13
CA LEU A 379 -11.41 5.43 11.28
C LEU A 379 -10.74 6.81 11.24
N ASN A 380 -10.63 7.47 12.40
CA ASN A 380 -10.11 8.85 12.44
C ASN A 380 -8.66 8.91 11.98
N GLU A 381 -7.92 7.83 12.20
CA GLU A 381 -6.53 7.62 11.87
C GLU A 381 -6.30 7.51 10.36
N VAL A 382 -7.33 7.19 9.57
CA VAL A 382 -7.18 6.95 8.11
C VAL A 382 -8.05 7.84 7.24
N LYS A 383 -9.20 8.31 7.74
CA LYS A 383 -10.21 8.99 6.91
C LYS A 383 -9.65 10.19 6.14
N PHE A 384 -8.77 10.97 6.77
CA PHE A 384 -8.27 12.24 6.22
C PHE A 384 -6.81 12.23 5.77
N ILE A 385 -6.13 11.07 5.85
CA ILE A 385 -4.74 10.94 5.37
C ILE A 385 -4.71 10.78 3.86
N TRP A 386 -3.61 11.23 3.25
CA TRP A 386 -3.45 11.24 1.80
C TRP A 386 -3.22 9.83 1.24
N GLY A 387 -3.97 9.46 0.20
CA GLY A 387 -3.85 8.16 -0.47
C GLY A 387 -2.95 8.16 -1.69
N ASP A 388 -2.48 9.34 -2.13
CA ASP A 388 -1.72 9.52 -3.37
C ASP A 388 -2.38 8.82 -4.57
N PHE A 389 -3.68 9.10 -4.69
CA PHE A 389 -4.54 8.52 -5.71
C PHE A 389 -4.28 9.18 -7.06
N LEU A 390 -4.12 8.38 -8.10
CA LEU A 390 -4.05 8.82 -9.48
C LEU A 390 -5.45 8.97 -10.08
N PRO A 391 -5.65 9.87 -11.06
CA PRO A 391 -6.92 9.96 -11.79
C PRO A 391 -7.26 8.63 -12.47
N SER A 392 -8.53 8.20 -12.42
CA SER A 392 -8.93 6.89 -13.00
C SER A 392 -8.60 6.76 -14.49
N ALA A 393 -8.64 7.85 -15.27
CA ALA A 393 -8.23 7.85 -16.67
C ALA A 393 -6.75 7.47 -16.87
N SER A 394 -5.90 7.80 -15.90
CA SER A 394 -4.48 7.44 -15.89
C SER A 394 -4.22 5.97 -15.52
N ASN A 395 -5.23 5.23 -15.07
CA ASN A 395 -5.14 3.82 -14.69
C ASN A 395 -5.87 2.88 -15.68
N ALA A 396 -6.55 3.44 -16.69
CA ALA A 396 -7.38 2.69 -17.61
C ALA A 396 -6.51 1.79 -18.51
N VAL A 397 -6.72 0.48 -18.43
CA VAL A 397 -6.02 -0.49 -19.28
C VAL A 397 -6.83 -0.68 -20.56
N PRO A 398 -6.23 -0.56 -21.76
CA PRO A 398 -6.89 -1.00 -22.98
C PRO A 398 -7.17 -2.50 -22.85
N ILE A 399 -8.43 -2.92 -23.00
CA ILE A 399 -8.89 -4.32 -22.86
C ILE A 399 -8.40 -5.15 -24.05
N SER A 400 -7.08 -5.34 -24.17
CA SER A 400 -6.44 -6.14 -25.22
C SER A 400 -5.15 -6.78 -24.73
N HIS A 401 -4.98 -8.07 -25.01
CA HIS A 401 -3.75 -8.86 -24.82
C HIS A 401 -2.53 -8.33 -25.62
N LYS A 402 -2.75 -7.37 -26.53
CA LYS A 402 -1.72 -6.65 -27.30
C LYS A 402 -1.50 -5.22 -26.82
N ALA A 403 -2.22 -4.77 -25.79
CA ALA A 403 -2.00 -3.47 -25.20
C ALA A 403 -0.55 -3.38 -24.70
N GLY A 404 0.09 -2.23 -24.93
CA GLY A 404 1.34 -1.89 -24.26
C GLY A 404 1.16 -1.90 -22.73
N PRO A 405 2.25 -1.78 -21.97
CA PRO A 405 2.16 -1.76 -20.52
C PRO A 405 1.11 -0.76 -20.01
N PRO A 406 0.36 -1.11 -18.95
CA PRO A 406 -0.67 -0.26 -18.38
C PRO A 406 -0.16 1.15 -18.11
N PRO A 407 -1.01 2.18 -18.24
CA PRO A 407 -0.68 3.48 -17.70
C PRO A 407 -0.59 3.35 -16.16
N VAL A 408 0.63 3.56 -15.65
CA VAL A 408 1.05 3.87 -14.28
C VAL A 408 0.25 3.22 -13.13
N TRP A 409 0.27 1.89 -13.01
CA TRP A 409 -0.16 1.21 -11.78
C TRP A 409 0.93 1.32 -10.70
N THR A 410 0.57 1.83 -9.51
CA THR A 410 1.55 2.18 -8.48
C THR A 410 1.31 1.52 -7.13
N LEU A 411 0.19 0.82 -6.91
CA LEU A 411 -0.08 0.14 -5.64
C LEU A 411 0.54 -1.26 -5.65
N PRO A 412 1.52 -1.58 -4.79
CA PRO A 412 2.08 -2.93 -4.71
C PRO A 412 1.03 -3.93 -4.26
N PHE A 413 1.04 -5.10 -4.90
CA PHE A 413 0.03 -6.11 -4.73
C PHE A 413 0.64 -7.51 -4.72
N THR A 414 0.19 -8.34 -3.79
CA THR A 414 0.40 -9.79 -3.81
C THR A 414 -0.88 -10.49 -3.40
N PHE A 415 -1.08 -11.72 -3.88
CA PHE A 415 -2.20 -12.54 -3.42
C PHE A 415 -2.16 -12.71 -1.89
N ALA A 416 -0.96 -12.95 -1.33
CA ALA A 416 -0.75 -13.14 0.09
C ALA A 416 -1.13 -11.90 0.93
N SER A 417 -0.59 -10.74 0.60
CA SER A 417 -0.74 -9.53 1.44
C SER A 417 -2.05 -8.80 1.21
N ASN A 418 -2.66 -8.91 0.04
CA ASN A 418 -3.88 -8.16 -0.28
C ASN A 418 -5.14 -9.01 -0.16
N ILE A 419 -5.05 -10.34 -0.35
CA ILE A 419 -6.23 -11.22 -0.35
C ILE A 419 -6.19 -12.22 0.80
N SER A 420 -5.30 -13.22 0.75
CA SER A 420 -5.43 -14.39 1.63
C SER A 420 -5.10 -14.08 3.09
N THR A 421 -4.03 -13.33 3.37
CA THR A 421 -3.63 -13.02 4.75
C THR A 421 -4.61 -12.06 5.44
N PRO A 422 -5.11 -10.98 4.79
CA PRO A 422 -6.17 -10.16 5.38
C PRO A 422 -7.44 -10.94 5.70
N LEU A 423 -7.87 -11.85 4.83
CA LEU A 423 -9.01 -12.73 5.10
C LEU A 423 -8.73 -13.66 6.29
N HIS A 424 -7.54 -14.26 6.34
CA HIS A 424 -7.14 -15.09 7.47
C HIS A 424 -7.10 -14.33 8.81
N ILE A 425 -6.65 -13.06 8.79
CA ILE A 425 -6.67 -12.19 9.97
C ILE A 425 -8.11 -11.98 10.45
N LEU A 426 -9.05 -11.72 9.54
CA LEU A 426 -10.47 -11.55 9.89
C LEU A 426 -11.07 -12.82 10.49
N GLU A 427 -10.81 -13.97 9.88
CA GLU A 427 -11.24 -15.27 10.41
C GLU A 427 -10.67 -15.52 11.82
N LYS A 428 -9.39 -15.23 12.02
CA LYS A 428 -8.75 -15.31 13.35
C LYS A 428 -9.37 -14.36 14.36
N MET A 429 -9.93 -13.23 13.91
CA MET A 429 -10.70 -12.31 14.74
C MET A 429 -12.15 -12.76 14.98
N ASP A 430 -12.53 -13.96 14.53
CA ASP A 430 -13.90 -14.49 14.51
C ASP A 430 -14.88 -13.60 13.69
N ILE A 431 -14.38 -13.01 12.60
CA ILE A 431 -15.18 -12.22 11.67
C ILE A 431 -15.49 -13.07 10.44
N ASP A 432 -16.78 -13.25 10.17
CA ASP A 432 -17.27 -13.91 8.96
C ASP A 432 -16.99 -13.05 7.73
N ILE A 433 -16.06 -13.51 6.89
CA ILE A 433 -15.55 -12.82 5.71
C ILE A 433 -16.55 -12.70 4.55
N PHE A 434 -17.71 -13.36 4.64
CA PHE A 434 -18.78 -13.32 3.66
C PHE A 434 -19.86 -12.32 4.09
N SER A 435 -20.39 -12.47 5.31
CA SER A 435 -21.50 -11.61 5.79
C SER A 435 -21.08 -10.18 6.13
N THR A 436 -19.78 -9.92 6.25
CA THR A 436 -19.22 -8.60 6.57
C THR A 436 -18.60 -7.89 5.36
N LEU A 437 -18.97 -8.31 4.14
CA LEU A 437 -18.44 -7.76 2.88
C LEU A 437 -18.53 -6.23 2.79
N ALA A 438 -19.58 -5.61 3.33
CA ALA A 438 -19.72 -4.15 3.36
C ALA A 438 -18.56 -3.42 4.05
N SER A 439 -17.92 -4.05 5.04
CA SER A 439 -16.80 -3.48 5.80
C SER A 439 -15.44 -4.01 5.37
N TYR A 440 -15.39 -5.18 4.74
CA TYR A 440 -14.13 -5.91 4.51
C TYR A 440 -14.00 -6.45 3.07
N ASP A 441 -14.50 -5.69 2.09
CA ASP A 441 -14.26 -5.94 0.67
C ASP A 441 -12.79 -5.61 0.26
N LEU A 442 -12.30 -6.21 -0.82
CA LEU A 442 -10.88 -6.08 -1.22
C LEU A 442 -10.50 -4.63 -1.59
N TRP A 443 -11.41 -3.88 -2.21
CA TRP A 443 -11.15 -2.47 -2.56
C TRP A 443 -10.93 -1.60 -1.32
N ILE A 444 -11.50 -1.97 -0.16
CA ILE A 444 -11.28 -1.30 1.12
C ILE A 444 -9.84 -1.53 1.59
N PHE A 445 -9.34 -2.77 1.49
CA PHE A 445 -7.95 -3.09 1.84
C PHE A 445 -6.97 -2.33 0.94
N ASN A 446 -7.20 -2.32 -0.37
CA ASN A 446 -6.36 -1.58 -1.32
C ASN A 446 -6.39 -0.07 -1.06
N THR A 447 -7.55 0.49 -0.68
CA THR A 447 -7.66 1.91 -0.29
C THR A 447 -6.87 2.21 0.99
N LEU A 448 -6.91 1.33 1.99
CA LEU A 448 -6.11 1.45 3.21
C LEU A 448 -4.61 1.35 2.91
N TYR A 449 -4.18 0.39 2.08
CA TYR A 449 -2.78 0.28 1.66
C TYR A 449 -2.29 1.53 0.93
N ALA A 450 -3.08 2.08 0.03
CA ALA A 450 -2.75 3.33 -0.67
C ALA A 450 -2.56 4.49 0.31
N LYS A 451 -3.42 4.60 1.33
CA LYS A 451 -3.33 5.59 2.41
C LYS A 451 -2.11 5.40 3.31
N PHE A 452 -1.79 4.17 3.70
CA PHE A 452 -0.62 3.88 4.53
C PHE A 452 0.67 4.21 3.79
N ARG A 453 0.82 3.80 2.53
CA ARG A 453 2.01 4.12 1.74
C ARG A 453 2.23 5.62 1.54
N GLY A 454 1.14 6.40 1.47
CA GLY A 454 1.23 7.84 1.33
C GLY A 454 1.64 8.59 2.60
N THR A 455 1.51 8.00 3.79
CA THR A 455 1.58 8.78 5.05
C THR A 455 2.17 8.07 6.27
N ALA A 456 2.34 6.75 6.27
CA ALA A 456 2.89 6.03 7.40
C ALA A 456 4.34 6.43 7.63
N SER A 457 4.68 6.69 8.89
CA SER A 457 6.05 6.90 9.35
C SER A 457 6.64 5.59 9.82
N ALA A 458 7.93 5.37 9.57
CA ALA A 458 8.63 4.18 10.03
C ALA A 458 9.86 4.54 10.88
N ARG A 459 10.14 3.70 11.87
CA ARG A 459 11.32 3.75 12.73
C ARG A 459 12.22 2.60 12.33
N VAL A 460 13.45 2.94 11.96
CA VAL A 460 14.48 1.94 11.66
C VAL A 460 15.18 1.48 12.93
N ASP A 461 15.45 0.18 12.98
CA ASP A 461 16.35 -0.39 13.97
C ASP A 461 17.79 0.06 13.67
N LYS A 462 18.49 0.56 14.69
CA LYS A 462 19.83 1.15 14.53
C LYS A 462 20.92 0.12 14.20
N GLN A 463 20.69 -1.16 14.48
CA GLN A 463 21.68 -2.21 14.28
C GLN A 463 21.58 -2.84 12.89
N SER A 464 20.36 -3.17 12.48
CA SER A 464 20.04 -3.79 11.19
C SER A 464 19.81 -2.77 10.08
N GLY A 465 19.51 -1.51 10.42
CA GLY A 465 19.16 -0.47 9.46
C GLY A 465 17.78 -0.65 8.81
N LYS A 466 17.01 -1.66 9.24
CA LYS A 466 15.72 -2.01 8.64
C LYS A 466 14.54 -1.37 9.38
N PRO A 467 13.44 -1.08 8.68
CA PRO A 467 12.19 -0.68 9.31
C PRO A 467 11.71 -1.74 10.31
N GLU A 468 11.46 -1.34 11.55
CA GLU A 468 11.03 -2.22 12.63
C GLU A 468 9.62 -1.87 13.12
N VAL A 469 9.29 -0.57 13.12
CA VAL A 469 8.01 -0.06 13.58
C VAL A 469 7.44 0.86 12.51
N ALA A 470 6.15 0.74 12.24
CA ALA A 470 5.39 1.66 11.40
C ALA A 470 4.22 2.25 12.20
N ALA A 471 3.89 3.50 11.94
CA ALA A 471 2.77 4.17 12.56
C ALA A 471 2.16 5.23 11.65
N VAL A 472 0.84 5.43 11.75
CA VAL A 472 0.13 6.51 11.05
C VAL A 472 -0.12 7.65 12.03
N HIS A 473 0.45 8.82 11.78
CA HIS A 473 0.28 10.03 12.59
C HIS A 473 -0.58 11.05 11.83
N PRO A 474 -1.93 10.95 11.90
CA PRO A 474 -2.84 11.67 11.00
C PRO A 474 -2.79 13.21 11.12
N LEU A 475 -2.31 13.75 12.26
CA LEU A 475 -2.21 15.19 12.46
C LEU A 475 -0.79 15.71 12.20
N TRP A 476 0.25 14.94 12.55
CA TRP A 476 1.63 15.26 12.21
C TRP A 476 1.87 15.32 10.69
N CYS A 477 1.27 14.39 9.93
CA CYS A 477 1.46 14.32 8.47
C CYS A 477 0.81 15.49 7.70
N LEU A 478 0.15 16.43 8.39
CA LEU A 478 -0.39 17.67 7.80
C LEU A 478 0.66 18.79 7.66
N ALA A 479 1.82 18.65 8.30
CA ALA A 479 2.90 19.64 8.19
C ALA A 479 3.75 19.34 6.94
N ASN A 480 3.61 20.18 5.91
CA ASN A 480 4.26 20.00 4.62
C ASN A 480 5.79 20.07 4.69
N HIS A 481 6.44 19.49 3.69
CA HIS A 481 7.89 19.44 3.57
C HIS A 481 8.51 20.78 3.12
N ASP A 482 9.63 21.17 3.74
CA ASP A 482 10.59 22.13 3.19
C ASP A 482 12.03 21.69 3.52
N CYS A 483 12.97 21.92 2.61
CA CYS A 483 14.39 21.61 2.85
C CYS A 483 15.07 22.62 3.79
N ASP A 484 14.42 23.73 4.13
CA ASP A 484 14.72 24.64 5.23
C ASP A 484 13.50 24.71 6.18
N PRO A 485 13.27 23.67 6.99
CA PRO A 485 12.07 23.55 7.84
C PRO A 485 12.12 24.51 9.05
N ASN A 486 10.98 25.01 9.55
CA ASN A 486 10.93 25.74 10.84
C ASN A 486 10.81 24.83 12.05
N VAL A 487 10.43 23.57 11.83
CA VAL A 487 10.29 22.58 12.88
C VAL A 487 11.24 21.40 12.66
N GLN A 488 11.40 20.61 13.70
CA GLN A 488 12.07 19.33 13.68
C GLN A 488 11.24 18.37 14.54
N TRP A 489 11.51 17.08 14.41
CA TRP A 489 10.70 16.07 15.08
C TRP A 489 11.54 14.90 15.60
N GLU A 490 10.94 14.16 16.53
CA GLU A 490 11.43 12.86 17.02
C GLU A 490 10.25 11.93 17.25
N TRP A 491 10.49 10.62 17.07
CA TRP A 491 9.52 9.59 17.40
C TRP A 491 10.10 8.57 18.38
N GLY A 492 9.54 8.56 19.59
CA GLY A 492 9.94 7.69 20.70
C GLY A 492 8.74 7.08 21.44
N GLY A 493 7.73 6.63 20.69
CA GLY A 493 6.42 6.21 21.22
C GLY A 493 5.36 7.31 21.18
N ARG A 494 5.79 8.57 21.14
CA ARG A 494 4.96 9.72 20.76
C ARG A 494 5.67 10.47 19.66
N MET A 495 4.92 10.98 18.69
CA MET A 495 5.43 11.88 17.69
C MET A 495 5.47 13.28 18.27
N LYS A 496 6.65 13.87 18.34
CA LYS A 496 6.85 15.22 18.87
C LYS A 496 7.47 16.09 17.81
N LEU A 497 6.87 17.24 17.58
CA LEU A 497 7.32 18.26 16.64
C LEU A 497 7.51 19.56 17.39
N TRP A 498 8.68 20.19 17.26
CA TRP A 498 9.02 21.43 17.95
C TRP A 498 9.76 22.39 17.04
N CYS A 499 9.66 23.68 17.38
CA CYS A 499 10.28 24.73 16.60
C CYS A 499 11.80 24.68 16.74
N ARG A 500 12.52 24.76 15.62
CA ARG A 500 13.98 24.79 15.63
C ARG A 500 14.47 26.05 16.33
N GLU A 501 15.59 25.93 17.04
CA GLU A 501 16.30 27.11 17.54
C GLU A 501 16.97 27.89 16.42
N GLU A 502 17.45 27.18 15.40
CA GLU A 502 18.16 27.71 14.24
C GLU A 502 17.66 27.05 12.94
N ARG A 503 17.40 27.87 11.92
CA ARG A 503 17.06 27.49 10.55
C ARG A 503 18.32 27.18 9.75
N VAL A 504 18.18 26.62 8.55
CA VAL A 504 19.32 26.38 7.67
C VAL A 504 20.02 27.71 7.37
N GLY A 505 21.34 27.72 7.57
CA GLY A 505 22.21 28.87 7.30
C GLY A 505 22.32 29.90 8.43
N GLY A 506 22.15 29.54 9.71
CA GLY A 506 22.44 30.47 10.81
C GLY A 506 21.29 31.38 11.23
N ARG A 507 20.13 31.28 10.57
CA ARG A 507 18.99 32.17 10.86
C ARG A 507 18.30 31.74 12.14
N LYS A 508 17.92 32.71 12.98
CA LYS A 508 17.14 32.45 14.18
C LYS A 508 15.82 31.75 13.84
N GLY A 509 15.48 30.70 14.58
CA GLY A 509 14.21 30.01 14.44
C GLY A 509 13.02 30.77 15.03
N GLY A 510 11.92 30.06 15.25
CA GLY A 510 10.59 30.62 15.56
C GLY A 510 9.63 30.55 14.37
N VAL A 511 8.34 30.63 14.66
CA VAL A 511 7.27 30.73 13.65
C VAL A 511 6.32 31.86 14.03
N LYS A 512 6.00 32.73 13.08
CA LYS A 512 5.02 33.81 13.30
C LYS A 512 3.60 33.34 13.07
N LYS A 513 2.67 33.97 13.78
CA LYS A 513 1.25 33.82 13.51
C LYS A 513 0.96 33.98 12.00
N GLY A 514 0.29 32.99 11.43
CA GLY A 514 -0.09 32.93 10.04
C GLY A 514 0.90 32.22 9.13
N GLU A 515 2.13 31.96 9.58
CA GLU A 515 3.12 31.18 8.82
C GLU A 515 2.79 29.69 8.86
N GLU A 516 3.19 28.98 7.80
CA GLU A 516 3.06 27.52 7.71
C GLU A 516 4.11 26.82 8.60
N ILE A 517 3.72 25.71 9.19
CA ILE A 517 4.59 24.78 9.89
C ILE A 517 5.18 23.84 8.84
N LEU A 518 6.47 24.03 8.57
CA LEU A 518 7.22 23.33 7.53
C LEU A 518 8.15 22.30 8.17
N ASN A 519 7.84 21.04 7.92
CA ASN A 519 8.55 19.85 8.37
C ASN A 519 9.60 19.39 7.35
N HIS A 520 10.36 18.34 7.65
CA HIS A 520 11.28 17.69 6.72
C HIS A 520 11.01 16.18 6.63
N TYR A 521 11.11 15.65 5.40
CA TYR A 521 10.89 14.23 5.08
C TYR A 521 12.18 13.53 4.61
N CYS A 522 13.27 14.27 4.47
CA CYS A 522 14.59 13.76 4.14
C CYS A 522 15.65 14.39 5.05
N ASP A 523 16.87 13.86 5.01
CA ASP A 523 18.00 14.49 5.67
C ASP A 523 18.38 15.80 4.97
N ILE A 524 18.04 16.91 5.63
CA ILE A 524 18.28 18.26 5.10
C ILE A 524 19.77 18.65 5.02
N SER A 525 20.67 17.83 5.56
CA SER A 525 22.12 18.03 5.45
C SER A 525 22.67 17.57 4.09
N LEU A 526 21.91 16.75 3.35
CA LEU A 526 22.32 16.23 2.05
C LEU A 526 22.30 17.30 0.94
N PRO A 527 23.06 17.12 -0.14
CA PRO A 527 22.95 17.89 -1.39
C PRO A 527 21.56 17.83 -2.03
N VAL A 528 21.22 18.82 -2.86
CA VAL A 528 19.88 18.95 -3.46
C VAL A 528 19.43 17.73 -4.28
N GLN A 529 20.35 17.09 -5.01
CA GLN A 529 20.02 15.91 -5.82
C GLN A 529 19.61 14.75 -4.91
N ASP A 530 20.44 14.41 -3.93
CA ASP A 530 20.18 13.36 -2.95
C ASP A 530 18.90 13.62 -2.14
N ARG A 531 18.62 14.89 -1.78
CA ARG A 531 17.37 15.25 -1.10
C ARG A 531 16.14 15.02 -1.97
N ARG A 532 16.21 15.33 -3.27
CA ARG A 532 15.11 15.13 -4.22
C ARG A 532 14.88 13.64 -4.45
N GLU A 533 15.94 12.89 -4.73
CA GLU A 533 15.87 11.43 -4.90
C GLU A 533 15.30 10.74 -3.66
N TRP A 534 15.71 11.16 -2.46
CA TRP A 534 15.20 10.57 -1.22
C TRP A 534 13.73 10.91 -0.93
N ALA A 535 13.33 12.17 -1.18
CA ALA A 535 11.99 12.63 -0.84
C ALA A 535 10.96 12.36 -1.94
N GLU A 536 11.39 12.02 -3.16
CA GLU A 536 10.55 11.87 -4.36
C GLU A 536 9.36 10.96 -4.12
N GLY A 537 9.59 9.75 -3.60
CA GLY A 537 8.50 8.80 -3.33
C GLY A 537 7.47 9.32 -2.32
N SER A 538 7.91 10.03 -1.26
CA SER A 538 7.00 10.55 -0.23
C SER A 538 6.28 11.84 -0.65
N LEU A 539 6.86 12.58 -1.59
CA LEU A 539 6.32 13.83 -2.10
C LEU A 539 5.50 13.65 -3.39
N GLY A 540 5.70 12.55 -4.11
CA GLY A 540 5.18 12.35 -5.47
C GLY A 540 5.94 13.15 -6.53
N GLY A 541 7.23 13.44 -6.29
CA GLY A 541 8.10 14.16 -7.22
C GLY A 541 9.14 15.06 -6.55
N TRP A 542 9.86 15.85 -7.36
CA TRP A 542 10.98 16.66 -6.87
C TRP A 542 10.54 17.88 -6.05
N CYS A 543 11.15 18.05 -4.86
CA CYS A 543 10.90 19.22 -4.02
C CYS A 543 11.22 20.55 -4.73
N MET A 544 10.24 21.46 -4.69
CA MET A 544 10.25 22.77 -5.34
C MET A 544 10.44 23.95 -4.36
N CYS A 545 10.88 23.68 -3.13
CA CYS A 545 11.14 24.74 -2.14
C CYS A 545 12.24 25.71 -2.61
N GLU A 546 12.28 26.91 -2.03
CA GLU A 546 13.24 27.96 -2.40
C GLU A 546 14.68 27.47 -2.30
N ARG A 547 15.01 26.70 -1.24
CA ARG A 547 16.35 26.14 -1.04
C ARG A 547 16.74 25.20 -2.19
N CYS A 548 15.87 24.27 -2.58
CA CYS A 548 16.17 23.32 -3.66
C CYS A 548 16.39 24.04 -4.99
N ARG A 549 15.47 24.93 -5.37
CA ARG A 549 15.56 25.68 -6.63
C ARG A 549 16.80 26.57 -6.71
N LYS A 550 17.26 27.11 -5.58
CA LYS A 550 18.50 27.88 -5.51
C LYS A 550 19.73 26.99 -5.63
N GLU A 551 19.79 25.89 -4.87
CA GLU A 551 20.93 24.97 -4.89
C GLU A 551 21.09 24.21 -6.21
N SER A 552 20.00 24.00 -6.96
CA SER A 552 20.03 23.37 -8.29
C SER A 552 20.33 24.34 -9.44
N GLY A 553 20.42 25.64 -9.17
CA GLY A 553 20.67 26.68 -10.20
C GLY A 553 19.42 27.09 -11.00
N GLU A 554 18.23 26.56 -10.69
CA GLU A 554 16.97 26.88 -11.38
C GLU A 554 16.54 28.34 -11.23
N MET A 555 17.06 29.06 -10.24
CA MET A 555 16.81 30.50 -10.06
C MET A 555 17.80 31.41 -10.79
N GLU A 556 18.94 30.89 -11.28
CA GLU A 556 20.00 31.72 -11.89
C GLU A 556 19.71 32.09 -13.36
N GLY A 557 18.71 31.48 -13.98
CA GLY A 557 18.24 31.79 -15.34
C GLY A 557 17.23 32.96 -15.43
N TRP A 558 16.86 33.59 -14.31
CA TRP A 558 15.77 34.56 -14.22
C TRP A 558 16.21 35.96 -13.75
N GLU A 559 17.51 36.22 -13.61
CA GLU A 559 18.00 37.60 -13.61
C GLU A 559 18.08 38.08 -15.06
N GLY A 560 17.23 39.06 -15.38
CA GLY A 560 16.94 39.54 -16.73
C GLY A 560 18.14 39.77 -17.64
N ASP A 561 17.79 39.73 -18.92
CA ASP A 561 18.57 39.93 -20.15
C ASP A 561 19.29 41.31 -20.23
N ASP A 562 19.98 41.70 -19.17
CA ASP A 562 20.60 43.02 -19.05
C ASP A 562 21.87 42.97 -18.18
N LYS A 563 22.81 42.09 -18.53
CA LYS A 563 24.25 42.32 -18.27
C LYS A 563 25.12 41.61 -19.30
N LYS A 564 25.52 42.41 -20.29
CA LYS A 564 26.63 42.12 -21.21
C LYS A 564 27.88 41.64 -20.46
N LYS A 565 28.37 40.48 -20.91
CA LYS A 565 29.78 40.06 -21.05
C LYS A 565 30.70 40.23 -19.83
N SER A 566 31.29 39.12 -19.38
CA SER A 566 32.70 38.85 -19.71
C SER A 566 33.16 37.42 -19.43
N LYS A 567 33.85 36.86 -20.44
CA LYS A 567 34.93 35.85 -20.40
C LYS A 567 34.51 34.42 -20.08
N LYS A 568 34.50 33.55 -21.11
CA LYS A 568 35.64 32.84 -21.72
C LYS A 568 35.94 31.59 -20.89
N ASP A 569 35.48 30.45 -21.38
CA ASP A 569 36.22 29.21 -21.29
C ASP A 569 36.20 28.50 -22.64
N GLU A 570 37.30 27.82 -22.90
CA GLU A 570 37.87 27.52 -24.20
C GLU A 570 37.18 26.33 -24.87
N TYR A 571 36.80 26.55 -26.13
CA TYR A 571 36.46 25.50 -27.08
C TYR A 571 37.75 24.83 -27.55
N VAL A 572 37.93 23.54 -27.28
CA VAL A 572 38.89 22.69 -28.02
C VAL A 572 38.07 21.78 -28.92
N ASP A 573 38.08 22.13 -30.20
CA ASP A 573 37.49 21.38 -31.29
C ASP A 573 38.43 20.21 -31.65
N GLY A 574 37.89 19.00 -31.65
CA GLY A 574 38.61 17.76 -31.94
C GLY A 574 37.64 16.75 -32.52
N ILE A 575 37.15 17.03 -33.72
CA ILE A 575 36.39 16.09 -34.54
C ILE A 575 37.37 15.08 -35.15
N ASP A 576 37.23 13.81 -34.80
CA ASP A 576 37.42 12.72 -35.74
C ASP A 576 36.09 11.97 -35.94
N GLY A 577 35.70 11.89 -37.21
CA GLY A 577 34.45 11.34 -37.64
C GLY A 577 34.40 9.83 -37.46
N ASN A 578 33.50 9.39 -36.60
CA ASN A 578 32.62 8.26 -36.87
C ASN A 578 31.28 8.57 -36.21
N GLY A 579 30.26 8.79 -37.05
CA GLY A 579 28.91 9.06 -36.60
C GLY A 579 28.37 7.90 -35.77
N ASN A 580 28.30 8.12 -34.46
CA ASN A 580 27.42 7.46 -33.51
C ASN A 580 27.24 8.45 -32.35
N ILE A 581 26.12 9.17 -32.35
CA ILE A 581 25.66 9.88 -31.16
C ILE A 581 24.83 8.88 -30.37
N ALA A 582 25.41 8.39 -29.28
CA ALA A 582 24.67 7.66 -28.26
C ALA A 582 23.65 8.62 -27.64
N ARG A 583 22.38 8.37 -27.96
CA ARG A 583 21.23 8.90 -27.23
C ARG A 583 21.26 8.26 -25.84
N LEU A 584 21.45 9.06 -24.80
CA LEU A 584 20.96 8.74 -23.45
C LEU A 584 19.56 9.35 -23.35
N ASP A 585 18.66 8.85 -24.21
CA ASP A 585 17.23 9.10 -24.10
C ASP A 585 16.71 8.01 -23.14
N GLY A 586 16.58 8.35 -21.87
CA GLY A 586 15.82 7.57 -20.90
C GLY A 586 14.33 7.70 -21.22
N HIS A 587 13.89 7.03 -22.28
CA HIS A 587 12.51 6.60 -22.38
C HIS A 587 12.36 5.39 -21.46
N ILE A 588 11.71 5.59 -20.32
CA ILE A 588 11.25 4.51 -19.46
C ILE A 588 10.05 3.90 -20.19
N ASP A 589 10.33 2.83 -20.94
CA ASP A 589 9.32 1.83 -21.30
C ASP A 589 8.95 1.13 -19.98
N PRO A 590 7.67 0.96 -19.59
CA PRO A 590 7.29 0.38 -18.30
C PRO A 590 7.63 -1.12 -18.11
N LEU A 591 8.53 -1.65 -18.91
CA LEU A 591 8.93 -3.05 -18.98
C LEU A 591 10.44 -3.27 -18.89
N GLU A 592 11.24 -2.23 -18.62
CA GLU A 592 12.65 -2.42 -18.26
C GLU A 592 12.97 -1.78 -16.90
N ASP A 593 13.58 -2.61 -16.07
CA ASP A 593 14.31 -2.31 -14.84
C ASP A 593 13.46 -2.06 -13.57
N LEU A 594 12.94 -3.17 -13.03
CA LEU A 594 13.02 -3.40 -11.57
C LEU A 594 14.36 -4.12 -11.34
N GLU A 595 15.46 -3.37 -11.30
CA GLU A 595 16.71 -3.89 -10.76
C GLU A 595 16.55 -4.12 -9.25
N ASP A 596 17.41 -4.96 -8.67
CA ASP A 596 17.49 -5.23 -7.22
C ASP A 596 17.64 -3.94 -6.35
N ASP A 597 17.81 -2.77 -6.96
CA ASP A 597 17.88 -1.44 -6.35
C ASP A 597 16.53 -0.82 -5.95
N ASP A 598 15.39 -1.25 -6.52
CA ASP A 598 14.06 -0.78 -6.05
C ASP A 598 13.69 -1.37 -4.68
N PHE A 599 14.31 -2.50 -4.34
CA PHE A 599 14.27 -3.10 -3.01
C PHE A 599 14.97 -2.22 -1.96
N GLU A 600 16.03 -1.51 -2.36
CA GLU A 600 16.63 -0.46 -1.56
C GLU A 600 15.78 0.80 -1.53
N ARG A 601 15.03 1.16 -2.58
CA ARG A 601 14.16 2.35 -2.59
C ARG A 601 12.99 2.24 -1.62
N ASP A 602 12.27 1.12 -1.57
CA ASP A 602 11.19 0.91 -0.58
C ASP A 602 11.73 0.75 0.86
N ALA A 603 12.95 0.20 1.02
CA ALA A 603 13.64 0.13 2.31
C ALA A 603 14.20 1.50 2.77
N LYS A 604 14.66 2.35 1.84
CA LYS A 604 15.08 3.75 2.07
C LYS A 604 13.87 4.65 2.34
N HIS A 605 12.73 4.40 1.69
CA HIS A 605 11.47 5.12 1.88
C HIS A 605 10.88 4.96 3.29
N MET A 606 11.11 3.80 3.92
CA MET A 606 10.77 3.56 5.33
C MET A 606 11.90 3.89 6.33
N GLY A 607 13.02 4.40 5.81
CA GLY A 607 14.21 4.80 6.55
C GLY A 607 14.13 6.17 7.23
N GLY A 608 13.05 6.48 7.95
CA GLY A 608 12.88 7.74 8.67
C GLY A 608 13.83 7.87 9.86
N MET A 609 14.86 8.70 9.73
CA MET A 609 16.01 8.82 10.64
C MET A 609 15.65 9.27 12.06
N SER A 610 16.13 8.50 13.04
CA SER A 610 16.28 8.94 14.42
C SER A 610 17.67 9.56 14.66
N GLY A 611 17.71 10.80 15.15
CA GLY A 611 18.74 11.29 16.08
C GLY A 611 20.15 11.61 15.53
N SER A 612 20.35 12.92 15.31
CA SER A 612 21.58 13.71 15.41
C SER A 612 22.82 13.06 16.04
N ARG A 613 23.95 13.09 15.30
CA ARG A 613 25.32 13.00 15.82
C ARG A 613 25.71 14.31 16.52
N GLU A 614 25.94 14.27 17.84
CA GLU A 614 26.95 15.11 18.50
C GLU A 614 27.75 14.27 19.49
N GLY A 615 29.07 14.45 19.48
CA GLY A 615 30.04 13.49 19.98
C GLY A 615 30.49 13.68 21.43
N ALA A 616 31.15 12.63 21.94
CA ALA A 616 32.15 12.73 22.99
C ALA A 616 33.18 11.60 22.81
N ASP A 617 34.41 12.00 22.50
CA ASP A 617 35.63 11.20 22.55
C ASP A 617 35.79 10.49 23.92
N VAL A 618 35.95 9.16 23.93
CA VAL A 618 36.79 8.47 24.92
C VAL A 618 37.51 7.29 24.24
N ARG A 619 38.83 7.43 24.07
CA ARG A 619 39.77 6.35 23.76
C ARG A 619 40.08 5.52 25.00
N VAL A 620 39.93 4.20 24.95
CA VAL A 620 40.80 3.13 25.49
C VAL A 620 40.33 1.83 24.78
N GLY A 621 41.07 0.99 24.06
CA GLY A 621 42.44 0.52 24.17
C GLY A 621 42.43 -0.93 24.69
N GLY A 622 42.71 -1.94 23.83
CA GLY A 622 43.09 -3.29 24.30
C GLY A 622 42.52 -4.49 23.53
N ASP A 623 43.16 -4.85 22.42
CA ASP A 623 43.85 -6.13 22.22
C ASP A 623 43.24 -7.49 22.64
N VAL A 624 43.11 -8.37 21.63
CA VAL A 624 43.74 -9.70 21.51
C VAL A 624 42.86 -10.98 21.44
N ALA A 625 43.14 -11.69 20.33
CA ALA A 625 43.19 -13.14 20.07
C ALA A 625 41.92 -13.98 19.82
N LEU A 626 41.81 -14.32 18.54
CA LEU A 626 41.54 -15.65 17.98
C LEU A 626 42.17 -16.82 18.76
N ALA A 627 41.39 -17.86 19.01
CA ALA A 627 41.87 -19.24 19.01
C ALA A 627 40.73 -20.20 18.61
N ARG A 628 41.01 -21.00 17.58
CA ARG A 628 40.35 -22.27 17.25
C ARG A 628 40.97 -23.38 18.11
N ASP A 629 40.20 -24.42 18.40
CA ASP A 629 40.57 -25.85 18.55
C ASP A 629 39.37 -26.54 19.25
N THR A 630 38.56 -27.35 18.55
CA THR A 630 38.66 -28.80 18.27
C THR A 630 38.43 -29.74 19.46
N ASP A 631 37.61 -30.74 19.16
CA ASP A 631 37.51 -32.10 19.71
C ASP A 631 36.50 -32.43 20.83
N ASP A 632 35.48 -33.18 20.40
CA ASP A 632 35.05 -34.50 20.89
C ASP A 632 35.07 -34.79 22.40
N MET A 633 33.90 -35.12 22.95
CA MET A 633 33.56 -36.51 23.36
C MET A 633 32.18 -36.57 24.04
N SER A 634 31.41 -37.55 23.59
CA SER A 634 30.26 -38.19 24.22
C SER A 634 30.44 -38.56 25.69
N ILE A 635 29.35 -38.59 26.48
CA ILE A 635 28.80 -39.78 27.16
C ILE A 635 27.55 -39.40 27.97
N ASP A 636 26.47 -40.10 27.63
CA ASP A 636 25.32 -40.63 28.37
C ASP A 636 25.00 -40.26 29.84
N GLU A 637 23.68 -40.13 30.02
CA GLU A 637 22.78 -40.70 31.06
C GLU A 637 23.12 -40.52 32.55
N ASP A 638 22.19 -39.91 33.30
CA ASP A 638 21.28 -40.68 34.16
C ASP A 638 20.20 -39.80 34.83
N GLU A 639 18.99 -40.39 34.87
CA GLU A 639 17.75 -40.11 35.65
C GLU A 639 16.73 -39.05 35.20
#